data_AF-A0A7C2TYP7-F1
#
_entry.id   AF-A0A7C2TYP7-F1
#
_cell.length_a   1.000
_cell.length_b   1.000
_cell.length_c   1.000
_cell.angle_alpha   90.00
_cell.angle_beta   90.00
_cell.angle_gamma   90.00
#
_symmetry.space_group_name_H-M   'P 1'
#
loop_
_entity.id
_entity.type
_entity.pdbx_description
1 polymer ?
#
loop_
_entity_poly.entity_id
_entity_poly.type
_entity_poly.pdbx_seq_one_letter_code
_entity_poly.pdbx_strand_id
1 'polypeptide(L)'
;MPLKHSNPTRPLIDRKGKSYSAFAPYNFVPLPEKMIAGLPPLSHDEYHEKALTGWIDCELETCSPTYVRGMLKRELYDRIGEKSADKLGPEEKNHFAPFFSVNGRLIDNRPEPIIAGTTLRGMIRALVEIITAARMRWVNASPTVTFRAVAAAKDDPLREPYRDALGAFGSKVRAGYLERDRDGWDIKPARTPESMNWPRDGAFLKIKERQIGGKDIPGYVRFNSSNYRPNFFEVSFDVEQRRGKRGTFISIRRIGGRERGYTHKGVMVCSGNMLETAESGQTSPRKNHMVVLLPVDDKAARLEIPAQVIQDYRESLTPFQKEKLWGGEESGCLKAGAPVFYVAEGNRVLWFGHCPNFRVPARLYGDSRAATPRDFVPEVLRNDPAVDFAEAIFGWVEGEDKVPPGARAGRVFFGDAHYFGSKNGVWLVADPMTPHTLSSPKPTTFQHYLVQDRDTKHNPDDKASLAHYGTSPAETQIRGHKMYWHKGVDPDLAATTAELGHEKQLTRMIPLKPGVRFRFRIHFENLREVELGALLWALQLPGESGKTYRHKLGMGKPLGMGAVAITPRLFLSDRLARYKKLFNGNAWEQAANPAEIEPHITAFEKYMLNELGLGLEKKRLVEVDRIRMLFAMLSWPGPHPSLTRYLQIEHPEHENEYKERPVLPGPLAVEEASQALEPSPVPTELPREAPQEALQDYQKGVVKMFGLGSMQDFGFIQPKDGDPLVFVHQYHLAGGAKTLKADDSVQFKVEKGLFGPQAFDVRVLKGGQA
;
A
#
# COMPACT_ATOMS: atom_id res chain seq x y z
N MET A 1 13.19 2.03 -27.01
CA MET A 1 11.81 2.54 -26.94
C MET A 1 11.44 2.68 -25.47
N PRO A 2 10.65 3.70 -25.10
CA PRO A 2 10.19 3.85 -23.72
C PRO A 2 9.30 2.67 -23.33
N LEU A 3 9.54 2.08 -22.17
CA LEU A 3 8.78 0.93 -21.68
C LEU A 3 7.34 1.34 -21.36
N LYS A 4 6.36 0.65 -21.95
CA LYS A 4 4.94 0.99 -21.80
C LYS A 4 4.17 -0.17 -21.18
N HIS A 5 3.47 0.11 -20.08
CA HIS A 5 2.63 -0.92 -19.47
C HIS A 5 1.46 -1.30 -20.38
N SER A 6 1.39 -2.59 -20.69
CA SER A 6 0.27 -3.20 -21.40
C SER A 6 -0.84 -3.59 -20.42
N ASN A 7 -2.08 -3.20 -20.72
CA ASN A 7 -3.22 -3.65 -19.93
C ASN A 7 -3.54 -5.13 -20.23
N PRO A 8 -3.97 -5.94 -19.24
CA PRO A 8 -4.54 -7.25 -19.50
C PRO A 8 -5.78 -7.12 -20.40
N THR A 9 -5.92 -8.02 -21.37
CA THR A 9 -7.06 -8.06 -22.30
C THR A 9 -8.11 -9.06 -21.89
N ARG A 10 -7.75 -9.99 -21.00
CA ARG A 10 -8.63 -11.03 -20.48
C ARG A 10 -8.23 -11.41 -19.06
N PRO A 11 -9.16 -11.93 -18.25
CA PRO A 11 -8.78 -12.53 -16.98
C PRO A 11 -7.89 -13.77 -17.19
N LEU A 12 -7.05 -14.06 -16.21
CA LEU A 12 -6.32 -15.33 -16.16
C LEU A 12 -7.24 -16.45 -15.67
N ILE A 13 -7.11 -17.63 -16.24
CA ILE A 13 -7.97 -18.77 -15.94
C ILE A 13 -7.13 -19.89 -15.33
N ASP A 14 -7.51 -20.38 -14.15
CA ASP A 14 -6.84 -21.53 -13.55
C ASP A 14 -7.32 -22.87 -14.13
N ARG A 15 -6.69 -23.97 -13.71
CA ARG A 15 -7.02 -25.32 -14.18
C ARG A 15 -8.45 -25.77 -13.86
N LYS A 16 -9.15 -25.10 -12.95
CA LYS A 16 -10.55 -25.38 -12.59
C LYS A 16 -11.52 -24.49 -13.38
N GLY A 17 -11.04 -23.69 -14.33
CA GLY A 17 -11.85 -22.76 -15.11
C GLY A 17 -12.17 -21.45 -14.38
N LYS A 18 -11.53 -21.19 -13.24
CA LYS A 18 -11.81 -19.99 -12.45
C LYS A 18 -11.06 -18.78 -13.00
N SER A 19 -11.78 -17.67 -13.15
CA SER A 19 -11.28 -16.37 -13.61
C SER A 19 -10.64 -15.55 -12.49
N TYR A 20 -9.47 -14.96 -12.76
CA TYR A 20 -8.70 -14.11 -11.87
C TYR A 20 -8.37 -12.78 -12.57
N SER A 21 -8.81 -11.68 -11.95
CA SER A 21 -8.52 -10.30 -12.35
C SER A 21 -7.87 -9.57 -11.19
N ALA A 22 -7.07 -8.54 -11.49
CA ALA A 22 -6.44 -7.73 -10.46
C ALA A 22 -7.18 -6.41 -10.27
N PHE A 23 -7.34 -6.05 -9.01
CA PHE A 23 -7.85 -4.76 -8.55
C PHE A 23 -7.05 -4.34 -7.31
N ALA A 24 -7.00 -3.04 -7.08
CA ALA A 24 -6.31 -2.45 -5.94
C ALA A 24 -6.89 -1.07 -5.61
N PRO A 25 -6.82 -0.63 -4.34
CA PRO A 25 -7.21 0.74 -3.96
C PRO A 25 -6.20 1.80 -4.42
N TYR A 26 -5.17 1.38 -5.14
CA TYR A 26 -4.14 2.23 -5.69
C TYR A 26 -3.89 1.89 -7.15
N ASN A 27 -3.30 2.83 -7.86
CA ASN A 27 -2.70 2.60 -9.17
C ASN A 27 -1.52 3.56 -9.35
N PHE A 28 -0.94 3.61 -10.54
CA PHE A 28 0.28 4.35 -10.80
C PHE A 28 0.07 5.34 -11.95
N VAL A 29 0.55 6.56 -11.76
CA VAL A 29 0.80 7.48 -12.87
C VAL A 29 2.18 7.12 -13.44
N PRO A 30 2.29 6.74 -14.73
CA PRO A 30 3.56 6.32 -15.33
C PRO A 30 4.69 7.32 -15.12
N LEU A 31 5.92 6.80 -15.09
CA LEU A 31 7.11 7.65 -15.15
C LEU A 31 7.15 8.42 -16.49
N PRO A 32 7.65 9.67 -16.51
CA PRO A 32 7.90 10.37 -17.75
C PRO A 32 9.05 9.71 -18.54
N GLU A 33 9.09 9.89 -19.85
CA GLU A 33 10.16 9.32 -20.69
C GLU A 33 11.49 10.06 -20.52
N LYS A 34 11.43 11.31 -20.07
CA LYS A 34 12.58 12.16 -19.78
C LYS A 34 12.28 13.09 -18.60
N MET A 35 13.33 13.57 -17.95
CA MET A 35 13.23 14.64 -16.96
C MET A 35 13.17 16.00 -17.67
N ILE A 36 12.35 16.92 -17.19
CA ILE A 36 12.31 18.30 -17.70
C ILE A 36 12.98 19.22 -16.69
N ALA A 37 14.10 19.80 -17.10
CA ALA A 37 14.86 20.72 -16.28
C ALA A 37 14.03 21.97 -15.93
N GLY A 38 14.17 22.43 -14.69
CA GLY A 38 13.64 23.70 -14.26
C GLY A 38 14.44 24.86 -14.87
N LEU A 39 13.81 26.02 -14.94
CA LEU A 39 14.52 27.24 -15.30
C LEU A 39 15.49 27.63 -14.17
N PRO A 40 16.71 28.11 -14.46
CA PRO A 40 17.70 28.46 -13.44
C PRO A 40 17.09 29.39 -12.39
N PRO A 41 17.04 29.02 -11.10
CA PRO A 41 16.22 29.77 -10.16
C PRO A 41 16.84 31.16 -9.84
N LEU A 42 16.02 32.21 -9.83
CA LEU A 42 16.45 33.63 -9.68
C LEU A 42 16.98 33.94 -8.28
N SER A 43 17.98 34.82 -8.08
CA SER A 43 18.54 35.07 -6.74
C SER A 43 17.48 35.44 -5.69
N HIS A 44 17.73 35.04 -4.44
CA HIS A 44 16.91 35.40 -3.27
C HIS A 44 17.26 36.79 -2.71
N ASP A 45 18.37 37.38 -3.14
CA ASP A 45 18.90 38.63 -2.56
C ASP A 45 18.15 39.89 -3.02
N GLU A 46 17.29 39.77 -4.05
CA GLU A 46 16.54 40.89 -4.62
C GLU A 46 15.21 40.45 -5.21
N TYR A 47 14.30 41.41 -5.41
CA TYR A 47 13.08 41.19 -6.20
C TYR A 47 13.37 41.44 -7.68
N HIS A 48 13.02 40.48 -8.53
CA HIS A 48 13.31 40.55 -9.97
C HIS A 48 12.14 41.15 -10.73
N GLU A 49 12.41 42.17 -11.56
CA GLU A 49 11.37 42.94 -12.28
C GLU A 49 10.45 42.09 -13.17
N LYS A 50 11.00 41.04 -13.80
CA LYS A 50 10.25 40.12 -14.67
C LYS A 50 9.65 38.92 -13.93
N ALA A 51 9.82 38.85 -12.60
CA ALA A 51 9.31 37.76 -11.78
C ALA A 51 8.13 38.21 -10.94
N LEU A 52 7.31 37.25 -10.56
CA LEU A 52 6.05 37.46 -9.86
C LEU A 52 6.26 37.16 -8.37
N THR A 53 5.79 38.08 -7.53
CA THR A 53 5.75 37.93 -6.08
C THR A 53 4.34 38.22 -5.60
N GLY A 54 3.84 37.45 -4.65
CA GLY A 54 2.45 37.57 -4.23
C GLY A 54 2.02 36.47 -3.27
N TRP A 55 0.71 36.22 -3.25
CA TRP A 55 0.15 35.10 -2.50
C TRP A 55 -1.10 34.55 -3.16
N ILE A 56 -1.49 33.36 -2.72
CA ILE A 56 -2.71 32.67 -3.12
C ILE A 56 -3.51 32.39 -1.85
N ASP A 57 -4.72 32.95 -1.78
CA ASP A 57 -5.69 32.60 -0.75
C ASP A 57 -6.48 31.37 -1.19
N CYS A 58 -6.48 30.34 -0.35
CA CYS A 58 -7.12 29.07 -0.65
C CYS A 58 -8.22 28.76 0.36
N GLU A 59 -9.40 28.40 -0.14
CA GLU A 59 -10.42 27.72 0.64
C GLU A 59 -10.37 26.22 0.35
N LEU A 60 -10.42 25.39 1.40
CA LEU A 60 -10.40 23.94 1.32
C LEU A 60 -11.67 23.36 1.96
N GLU A 61 -12.34 22.43 1.30
CA GLU A 61 -13.48 21.67 1.84
C GLU A 61 -13.18 20.17 1.81
N THR A 62 -13.42 19.46 2.93
CA THR A 62 -13.35 18.00 2.96
C THR A 62 -14.52 17.39 2.20
N CYS A 63 -14.25 16.48 1.26
CA CYS A 63 -15.28 15.79 0.46
C CYS A 63 -15.49 14.33 0.89
N SER A 64 -14.50 13.74 1.58
CA SER A 64 -14.62 12.46 2.29
C SER A 64 -14.04 12.60 3.71
N PRO A 65 -14.23 11.62 4.60
CA PRO A 65 -13.62 11.64 5.92
C PRO A 65 -12.13 11.90 5.83
N THR A 66 -11.62 12.84 6.63
CA THR A 66 -10.23 13.31 6.52
C THR A 66 -9.52 13.19 7.85
N TYR A 67 -8.31 12.64 7.84
CA TYR A 67 -7.51 12.46 9.05
C TYR A 67 -6.06 12.90 8.85
N VAL A 68 -5.62 13.84 9.67
CA VAL A 68 -4.23 14.24 9.83
C VAL A 68 -3.91 14.03 11.30
N ARG A 69 -3.00 13.11 11.60
CA ARG A 69 -2.70 12.73 12.98
C ARG A 69 -2.14 13.91 13.79
N GLY A 70 -2.61 14.05 15.02
CA GLY A 70 -2.13 15.05 15.96
C GLY A 70 -0.77 14.74 16.58
N MET A 71 -0.15 15.79 17.12
CA MET A 71 1.12 15.68 17.83
C MET A 71 0.88 15.10 19.23
N LEU A 72 1.85 14.31 19.71
CA LEU A 72 1.92 13.96 21.11
C LEU A 72 2.53 15.13 21.90
N LYS A 73 2.08 15.31 23.15
CA LYS A 73 2.80 16.14 24.12
C LYS A 73 4.19 15.55 24.38
N ARG A 74 5.17 16.39 24.71
CA ARG A 74 6.57 15.98 24.87
C ARG A 74 6.74 14.83 25.85
N GLU A 75 6.11 14.92 27.02
CA GLU A 75 6.20 13.92 28.09
C GLU A 75 5.61 12.57 27.67
N LEU A 76 4.67 12.58 26.73
CA LEU A 76 4.08 11.37 26.19
C LEU A 76 4.93 10.82 25.05
N TYR A 77 5.44 11.68 24.17
CA TYR A 77 6.39 11.29 23.12
C TYR A 77 7.61 10.57 23.70
N ASP A 78 8.22 11.12 24.75
CA ASP A 78 9.41 10.51 25.38
C ASP A 78 9.12 9.11 25.98
N ARG A 79 7.86 8.81 26.31
CA ARG A 79 7.44 7.51 26.86
C ARG A 79 7.03 6.49 25.81
N ILE A 80 6.32 6.91 24.77
CA ILE A 80 5.67 5.99 23.80
C ILE A 80 5.92 6.31 22.33
N GLY A 81 6.57 7.44 22.00
CA GLY A 81 6.74 7.92 20.64
C GLY A 81 7.60 7.00 19.76
N GLU A 82 8.62 6.36 20.34
CA GLU A 82 9.53 5.42 19.66
C GLU A 82 9.02 3.97 19.67
N LYS A 83 7.89 3.68 20.33
CA LYS A 83 7.31 2.33 20.34
C LYS A 83 6.70 2.03 18.98
N SER A 84 7.00 0.85 18.43
CA SER A 84 6.31 0.34 17.26
C SER A 84 4.84 0.05 17.58
N ALA A 85 3.96 0.13 16.57
CA ALA A 85 2.51 0.03 16.76
C ALA A 85 2.06 -1.27 17.45
N ASP A 86 2.80 -2.36 17.26
CA ASP A 86 2.57 -3.68 17.86
C ASP A 86 2.99 -3.79 19.33
N LYS A 87 3.74 -2.80 19.83
CA LYS A 87 4.17 -2.67 21.23
C LYS A 87 3.30 -1.70 22.04
N LEU A 88 2.39 -0.98 21.39
CA LEU A 88 1.47 -0.05 22.05
C LEU A 88 0.27 -0.79 22.63
N GLY A 89 -0.05 -0.51 23.90
CA GLY A 89 -1.29 -0.95 24.53
C GLY A 89 -2.51 -0.21 23.99
N PRO A 90 -3.75 -0.72 24.21
CA PRO A 90 -4.97 -0.09 23.71
C PRO A 90 -5.14 1.38 24.15
N GLU A 91 -4.88 1.69 25.41
CA GLU A 91 -4.95 3.08 25.91
C GLU A 91 -3.87 3.98 25.30
N GLU A 92 -2.65 3.47 25.14
CA GLU A 92 -1.56 4.23 24.51
C GLU A 92 -1.92 4.63 23.08
N LYS A 93 -2.60 3.76 22.33
CA LYS A 93 -3.07 4.04 20.97
C LYS A 93 -4.10 5.16 20.89
N ASN A 94 -4.94 5.30 21.91
CA ASN A 94 -5.94 6.38 21.95
C ASN A 94 -5.28 7.76 21.97
N HIS A 95 -4.06 7.89 22.51
CA HIS A 95 -3.33 9.15 22.47
C HIS A 95 -2.87 9.56 21.06
N PHE A 96 -2.78 8.61 20.12
CA PHE A 96 -2.45 8.89 18.72
C PHE A 96 -3.68 9.12 17.83
N ALA A 97 -4.89 9.02 18.40
CA ALA A 97 -6.15 9.16 17.67
C ALA A 97 -6.59 10.61 17.35
N PRO A 98 -6.27 11.64 18.16
CA PRO A 98 -6.72 13.00 17.88
C PRO A 98 -6.21 13.54 16.54
N PHE A 99 -7.00 14.41 15.92
CA PHE A 99 -6.61 15.15 14.74
C PHE A 99 -5.60 16.27 15.09
N PHE A 100 -4.81 16.70 14.11
CA PHE A 100 -3.82 17.76 14.28
C PHE A 100 -4.42 19.09 14.72
N SER A 101 -3.79 19.69 15.74
CA SER A 101 -4.15 20.99 16.28
C SER A 101 -2.93 21.59 16.97
N VAL A 102 -2.83 22.91 16.93
CA VAL A 102 -1.80 23.71 17.64
C VAL A 102 -2.41 24.75 18.57
N ASN A 103 -3.74 24.88 18.59
CA ASN A 103 -4.44 25.92 19.34
C ASN A 103 -5.24 25.31 20.50
N GLY A 104 -5.42 26.08 21.58
CA GLY A 104 -6.25 25.69 22.72
C GLY A 104 -7.76 25.85 22.50
N ARG A 105 -8.19 26.44 21.37
CA ARG A 105 -9.60 26.61 21.05
C ARG A 105 -10.27 25.25 20.88
N LEU A 106 -11.46 25.08 21.45
CA LEU A 106 -12.23 23.84 21.35
C LEU A 106 -13.41 24.00 20.39
N ILE A 107 -13.66 22.96 19.60
CA ILE A 107 -14.84 22.76 18.74
C ILE A 107 -15.43 21.39 19.08
N ASP A 108 -16.69 21.36 19.50
CA ASP A 108 -17.38 20.15 19.97
C ASP A 108 -16.55 19.38 21.03
N ASN A 109 -16.06 20.10 22.04
CA ASN A 109 -15.21 19.58 23.14
C ASN A 109 -13.88 18.95 22.70
N ARG A 110 -13.38 19.26 21.49
CA ARG A 110 -12.09 18.77 20.98
C ARG A 110 -11.24 19.94 20.49
N PRO A 111 -9.90 19.85 20.51
CA PRO A 111 -9.03 20.87 19.93
C PRO A 111 -9.42 21.18 18.49
N GLU A 112 -9.48 22.46 18.16
CA GLU A 112 -9.81 22.94 16.82
C GLU A 112 -8.91 22.27 15.78
N PRO A 113 -9.49 21.65 14.72
CA PRO A 113 -8.68 20.98 13.72
C PRO A 113 -7.90 22.00 12.89
N ILE A 114 -6.63 21.68 12.63
CA ILE A 114 -5.73 22.43 11.75
C ILE A 114 -5.11 21.45 10.76
N ILE A 115 -4.87 21.87 9.53
CA ILE A 115 -4.05 21.10 8.58
C ILE A 115 -2.71 21.80 8.46
N ALA A 116 -1.63 21.13 8.84
CA ALA A 116 -0.29 21.72 8.78
C ALA A 116 0.08 22.14 7.34
N GLY A 117 0.69 23.31 7.19
CA GLY A 117 1.16 23.85 5.92
C GLY A 117 2.15 22.91 5.21
N THR A 118 2.92 22.12 5.98
CA THR A 118 3.79 21.06 5.45
C THR A 118 3.03 19.93 4.77
N THR A 119 1.84 19.57 5.27
CA THR A 119 0.96 18.56 4.66
C THR A 119 0.41 19.08 3.33
N LEU A 120 -0.01 20.34 3.28
CA LEU A 120 -0.46 21.00 2.06
C LEU A 120 0.68 21.12 1.04
N ARG A 121 1.85 21.60 1.47
CA ARG A 121 3.05 21.70 0.63
C ARG A 121 3.43 20.36 0.03
N GLY A 122 3.45 19.28 0.83
CA GLY A 122 3.79 17.94 0.34
C GLY A 122 2.80 17.41 -0.70
N MET A 123 1.50 17.64 -0.48
CA MET A 123 0.46 17.26 -1.43
C MET A 123 0.59 18.00 -2.77
N ILE A 124 0.76 19.32 -2.75
CA ILE A 124 0.88 20.13 -3.97
C ILE A 124 2.22 19.87 -4.67
N ARG A 125 3.33 19.75 -3.92
CA ARG A 125 4.65 19.39 -4.48
C ARG A 125 4.60 18.07 -5.23
N ALA A 126 3.96 17.03 -4.69
CA ALA A 126 3.87 15.74 -5.36
C ALA A 126 3.10 15.82 -6.69
N LEU A 127 2.08 16.67 -6.79
CA LEU A 127 1.39 16.93 -8.05
C LEU A 127 2.28 17.70 -9.03
N VAL A 128 2.99 18.72 -8.56
CA VAL A 128 3.96 19.46 -9.39
C VAL A 128 5.03 18.52 -9.94
N GLU A 129 5.61 17.65 -9.10
CA GLU A 129 6.60 16.64 -9.52
C GLU A 129 6.07 15.77 -10.67
N ILE A 130 4.80 15.34 -10.61
CA ILE A 130 4.19 14.54 -11.67
C ILE A 130 4.00 15.39 -12.94
N ILE A 131 3.33 16.54 -12.86
CA ILE A 131 2.92 17.31 -14.05
C ILE A 131 4.10 17.95 -14.77
N THR A 132 5.21 18.18 -14.07
CA THR A 132 6.43 18.78 -14.65
C THR A 132 7.48 17.75 -15.06
N ALA A 133 7.18 16.44 -14.97
CA ALA A 133 8.15 15.38 -15.24
C ALA A 133 9.45 15.53 -14.44
N ALA A 134 9.31 15.77 -13.13
CA ALA A 134 10.43 15.94 -12.21
C ALA A 134 11.19 14.62 -11.96
N ARG A 135 12.34 14.73 -11.30
CA ARG A 135 13.19 13.58 -10.94
C ARG A 135 12.45 12.63 -9.98
N MET A 136 12.57 11.32 -10.21
CA MET A 136 12.02 10.29 -9.33
C MET A 136 12.99 9.98 -8.19
N ARG A 137 13.12 10.91 -7.24
CA ARG A 137 14.13 10.87 -6.16
C ARG A 137 13.78 9.89 -5.03
N TRP A 138 12.50 9.80 -4.66
CA TRP A 138 12.06 9.15 -3.43
C TRP A 138 11.77 7.65 -3.62
N VAL A 139 12.76 6.90 -4.10
CA VAL A 139 12.68 5.43 -4.21
C VAL A 139 13.81 4.81 -3.42
N ASN A 140 13.45 4.03 -2.41
CA ASN A 140 14.44 3.48 -1.49
C ASN A 140 15.39 2.49 -2.19
N ALA A 141 16.67 2.59 -1.83
CA ALA A 141 17.68 1.57 -2.09
C ALA A 141 17.61 0.40 -1.08
N SER A 142 16.59 0.36 -0.21
CA SER A 142 16.36 -0.69 0.78
C SER A 142 14.86 -0.83 1.13
N PRO A 143 14.38 -2.01 1.56
CA PRO A 143 15.12 -3.27 1.66
C PRO A 143 15.38 -3.89 0.29
N THR A 144 16.38 -4.75 0.22
CA THR A 144 16.59 -5.62 -0.94
C THR A 144 15.44 -6.59 -1.15
N VAL A 145 15.22 -6.97 -2.40
CA VAL A 145 14.16 -7.89 -2.78
C VAL A 145 14.66 -9.34 -2.69
N THR A 146 13.95 -10.14 -1.89
CA THR A 146 14.18 -11.58 -1.82
C THR A 146 12.88 -12.35 -2.09
N PHE A 147 13.02 -13.56 -2.60
CA PHE A 147 11.88 -14.41 -2.93
C PHE A 147 12.10 -15.86 -2.55
N ARG A 148 11.01 -16.62 -2.52
CA ARG A 148 10.99 -18.07 -2.29
C ARG A 148 9.87 -18.67 -3.12
N ALA A 149 10.21 -19.55 -4.06
CA ALA A 149 9.26 -20.18 -4.97
C ALA A 149 9.22 -21.71 -4.78
N VAL A 150 9.18 -22.16 -3.53
CA VAL A 150 9.08 -23.58 -3.19
C VAL A 150 7.73 -24.12 -3.64
N ALA A 151 7.74 -25.18 -4.45
CA ALA A 151 6.53 -25.79 -5.00
C ALA A 151 5.66 -24.83 -5.85
N ALA A 152 6.26 -23.76 -6.38
CA ALA A 152 5.59 -22.88 -7.33
C ALA A 152 5.13 -23.67 -8.58
N ALA A 153 4.00 -23.23 -9.13
CA ALA A 153 3.41 -23.83 -10.33
C ALA A 153 4.41 -23.76 -11.51
N LYS A 154 4.25 -24.65 -12.50
CA LYS A 154 5.20 -24.75 -13.63
C LYS A 154 5.31 -23.45 -14.44
N ASP A 155 4.23 -22.69 -14.46
CA ASP A 155 4.06 -21.40 -15.14
C ASP A 155 4.34 -20.19 -14.23
N ASP A 156 4.84 -20.39 -13.01
CA ASP A 156 5.22 -19.28 -12.14
C ASP A 156 6.59 -18.72 -12.56
N PRO A 157 6.70 -17.40 -12.81
CA PRO A 157 7.93 -16.79 -13.32
C PRO A 157 9.09 -16.85 -12.32
N LEU A 158 8.84 -17.00 -11.01
CA LEU A 158 9.89 -17.12 -10.00
C LEU A 158 10.39 -18.56 -9.80
N ARG A 159 9.75 -19.55 -10.44
CA ARG A 159 10.09 -20.96 -10.27
C ARG A 159 11.48 -21.29 -10.79
N GLU A 160 11.75 -20.93 -12.04
CA GLU A 160 13.02 -21.26 -12.71
C GLU A 160 14.19 -20.51 -12.06
N PRO A 161 14.11 -19.18 -11.79
CA PRO A 161 15.15 -18.48 -11.02
C PRO A 161 15.46 -19.13 -9.67
N TYR A 162 14.42 -19.56 -8.93
CA TYR A 162 14.61 -20.25 -7.64
C TYR A 162 15.26 -21.63 -7.82
N ARG A 163 14.87 -22.36 -8.88
CA ARG A 163 15.42 -23.68 -9.22
C ARG A 163 16.87 -23.57 -9.68
N ASP A 164 17.25 -22.52 -10.40
CA ASP A 164 18.61 -22.30 -10.85
C ASP A 164 19.52 -21.97 -9.67
N ALA A 165 19.02 -21.19 -8.70
CA ALA A 165 19.73 -20.88 -7.47
C ALA A 165 19.95 -22.11 -6.58
N LEU A 166 18.91 -22.90 -6.29
CA LEU A 166 18.99 -24.01 -5.32
C LEU A 166 19.14 -25.41 -5.93
N GLY A 167 19.01 -25.54 -7.25
CA GLY A 167 18.89 -26.81 -7.94
C GLY A 167 17.50 -27.44 -7.85
N ALA A 168 17.20 -28.38 -8.76
CA ALA A 168 15.96 -29.13 -8.74
C ALA A 168 15.78 -29.87 -7.39
N PHE A 169 14.68 -29.58 -6.69
CA PHE A 169 14.42 -30.10 -5.34
C PHE A 169 15.51 -29.77 -4.30
N GLY A 170 16.29 -28.70 -4.51
CA GLY A 170 17.39 -28.32 -3.62
C GLY A 170 18.68 -29.11 -3.85
N SER A 171 18.89 -29.68 -5.05
CA SER A 171 20.06 -30.52 -5.35
C SER A 171 21.42 -29.81 -5.22
N LYS A 172 21.46 -28.48 -5.33
CA LYS A 172 22.68 -27.68 -5.10
C LYS A 172 22.87 -27.31 -3.62
N VAL A 173 21.86 -27.49 -2.78
CA VAL A 173 21.93 -27.14 -1.36
C VAL A 173 22.85 -28.11 -0.63
N ARG A 174 23.78 -27.54 0.13
CA ARG A 174 24.73 -28.20 1.02
C ARG A 174 24.46 -27.78 2.47
N ALA A 175 25.13 -28.44 3.42
CA ALA A 175 25.02 -28.14 4.83
C ALA A 175 26.41 -28.10 5.48
N GLY A 176 26.56 -27.29 6.52
CA GLY A 176 27.81 -27.08 7.22
C GLY A 176 27.60 -26.33 8.52
N TYR A 177 28.69 -25.82 9.07
CA TYR A 177 28.71 -25.09 10.33
C TYR A 177 29.40 -23.75 10.14
N LEU A 178 28.82 -22.71 10.75
CA LEU A 178 29.37 -21.37 10.70
C LEU A 178 30.61 -21.29 11.61
N GLU A 179 31.72 -20.84 11.04
CA GLU A 179 32.91 -20.46 11.78
C GLU A 179 33.07 -18.94 11.69
N ARG A 180 33.61 -18.33 12.74
CA ARG A 180 33.90 -16.91 12.77
C ARG A 180 35.41 -16.74 12.76
N ASP A 181 35.92 -16.06 11.72
CA ASP A 181 37.29 -15.57 11.71
C ASP A 181 37.32 -14.11 12.20
N ARG A 182 38.51 -13.53 12.40
CA ARG A 182 38.71 -12.19 12.95
C ARG A 182 37.91 -11.11 12.21
N ASP A 183 37.73 -11.26 10.89
CA ASP A 183 37.11 -10.24 10.02
C ASP A 183 35.85 -10.72 9.27
N GLY A 184 35.37 -11.95 9.47
CA GLY A 184 34.30 -12.51 8.63
C GLY A 184 33.64 -13.80 9.12
N TRP A 185 32.77 -14.36 8.27
CA TRP A 185 32.11 -15.64 8.49
C TRP A 185 32.50 -16.63 7.40
N ASP A 186 32.84 -17.84 7.82
CA ASP A 186 33.11 -18.97 6.94
C ASP A 186 32.11 -20.09 7.21
N ILE A 187 32.01 -21.01 6.26
CA ILE A 187 31.33 -22.29 6.44
C ILE A 187 32.36 -23.41 6.39
N LYS A 188 32.42 -24.22 7.45
CA LYS A 188 33.06 -25.53 7.42
C LYS A 188 32.05 -26.57 6.94
N PRO A 189 32.27 -27.22 5.78
CA PRO A 189 31.32 -28.21 5.27
C PRO A 189 31.10 -29.39 6.23
N ALA A 190 29.86 -29.85 6.34
CA ALA A 190 29.54 -31.08 7.07
C ALA A 190 29.78 -32.29 6.17
N ARG A 191 30.01 -33.45 6.79
CA ARG A 191 29.99 -34.73 6.07
C ARG A 191 28.63 -34.95 5.41
N THR A 192 28.63 -35.62 4.26
CA THR A 192 27.42 -36.01 3.54
C THR A 192 27.09 -37.49 3.79
N PRO A 193 25.83 -37.92 3.66
CA PRO A 193 25.47 -39.33 3.56
C PRO A 193 26.37 -40.14 2.62
N GLU A 194 26.70 -39.60 1.45
CA GLU A 194 27.61 -40.25 0.49
C GLU A 194 29.01 -40.46 1.08
N SER A 195 29.59 -39.46 1.75
CA SER A 195 30.89 -39.59 2.43
C SER A 195 30.87 -40.60 3.59
N MET A 196 29.68 -41.00 4.05
CA MET A 196 29.46 -42.04 5.05
C MET A 196 29.16 -43.42 4.42
N ASN A 197 29.33 -43.58 3.11
CA ASN A 197 28.98 -44.77 2.32
C ASN A 197 27.49 -45.15 2.44
N TRP A 198 26.61 -44.17 2.60
CA TRP A 198 25.18 -44.41 2.68
C TRP A 198 24.49 -44.26 1.32
N PRO A 199 23.50 -45.12 0.99
CA PRO A 199 22.77 -45.05 -0.27
C PRO A 199 21.89 -43.79 -0.31
N ARG A 200 22.44 -42.66 -0.77
CA ARG A 200 21.69 -41.43 -1.08
C ARG A 200 22.55 -40.30 -1.66
N ASP A 201 21.99 -39.59 -2.64
CA ASP A 201 22.37 -38.19 -2.94
C ASP A 201 21.67 -37.21 -1.98
N GLY A 202 22.45 -36.48 -1.18
CA GLY A 202 21.94 -35.40 -0.34
C GLY A 202 22.98 -34.86 0.63
N ALA A 203 22.76 -33.67 1.19
CA ALA A 203 23.72 -33.03 2.09
C ALA A 203 23.38 -33.16 3.59
N PHE A 204 22.19 -33.67 3.92
CA PHE A 204 21.68 -33.78 5.30
C PHE A 204 20.58 -34.85 5.38
N LEU A 205 20.28 -35.29 6.61
CA LEU A 205 19.20 -36.24 6.89
C LEU A 205 17.91 -35.52 7.30
N LYS A 206 16.79 -36.26 7.30
CA LYS A 206 15.48 -35.78 7.74
C LYS A 206 14.92 -36.72 8.79
N ILE A 207 14.31 -36.17 9.83
CA ILE A 207 13.58 -36.92 10.86
C ILE A 207 12.16 -36.37 10.96
N LYS A 208 11.15 -37.26 11.02
CA LYS A 208 9.78 -36.81 11.28
C LYS A 208 9.61 -36.46 12.75
N GLU A 209 8.92 -35.37 13.06
CA GLU A 209 8.69 -34.95 14.47
C GLU A 209 8.02 -36.07 15.31
N ARG A 210 7.14 -36.86 14.71
CA ARG A 210 6.48 -37.99 15.37
C ARG A 210 7.42 -39.12 15.81
N GLN A 211 8.64 -39.16 15.26
CA GLN A 211 9.67 -40.16 15.59
C GLN A 211 10.58 -39.70 16.74
N ILE A 212 10.42 -38.46 17.21
CA ILE A 212 11.18 -37.90 18.33
C ILE A 212 10.31 -38.05 19.58
N GLY A 213 10.75 -38.80 20.57
CA GLY A 213 10.09 -38.91 21.87
C GLY A 213 10.20 -37.60 22.66
N GLY A 214 9.21 -37.33 23.52
CA GLY A 214 9.10 -36.05 24.24
C GLY A 214 10.27 -35.73 25.19
N LYS A 215 11.05 -36.74 25.60
CA LYS A 215 12.23 -36.61 26.48
C LYS A 215 13.53 -37.05 25.81
N ASP A 216 13.50 -37.30 24.50
CA ASP A 216 14.68 -37.84 23.80
C ASP A 216 15.78 -36.78 23.65
N ILE A 217 15.38 -35.52 23.47
CA ILE A 217 16.27 -34.38 23.26
C ILE A 217 15.91 -33.30 24.30
N PRO A 218 16.79 -33.00 25.27
CA PRO A 218 16.55 -31.95 26.26
C PRO A 218 16.28 -30.59 25.62
N GLY A 219 15.24 -29.88 26.10
CA GLY A 219 14.87 -28.54 25.63
C GLY A 219 14.18 -28.50 24.26
N TYR A 220 13.98 -29.63 23.58
CA TYR A 220 13.27 -29.69 22.30
C TYR A 220 11.78 -29.38 22.47
N VAL A 221 11.28 -28.46 21.63
CA VAL A 221 9.86 -28.06 21.60
C VAL A 221 9.26 -28.43 20.25
N ARG A 222 8.09 -29.08 20.29
CA ARG A 222 7.35 -29.50 19.08
C ARG A 222 6.70 -28.32 18.36
N PHE A 223 6.50 -28.47 17.05
CA PHE A 223 5.99 -27.40 16.17
C PHE A 223 4.70 -26.73 16.64
N ASN A 224 3.74 -27.50 17.17
CA ASN A 224 2.42 -27.02 17.58
C ASN A 224 2.37 -26.47 19.02
N SER A 225 3.51 -26.39 19.72
CA SER A 225 3.55 -25.78 21.04
C SER A 225 3.48 -24.25 20.93
N SER A 226 2.71 -23.61 21.81
CA SER A 226 2.67 -22.15 21.96
C SER A 226 4.03 -21.54 22.29
N ASN A 227 4.92 -22.32 22.91
CA ASN A 227 6.28 -21.91 23.28
C ASN A 227 7.34 -22.30 22.24
N TYR A 228 6.94 -22.69 21.02
CA TYR A 228 7.89 -23.05 19.98
C TYR A 228 8.83 -21.89 19.65
N ARG A 229 10.13 -22.20 19.54
CA ARG A 229 11.17 -21.29 19.11
C ARG A 229 12.13 -22.03 18.16
N PRO A 230 12.58 -21.38 17.08
CA PRO A 230 13.70 -21.89 16.30
C PRO A 230 14.91 -22.18 17.18
N ASN A 231 15.54 -23.33 16.99
CA ASN A 231 16.74 -23.72 17.74
C ASN A 231 17.50 -24.82 16.99
N PHE A 232 18.64 -25.23 17.53
CA PHE A 232 19.34 -26.43 17.09
C PHE A 232 19.89 -27.21 18.29
N PHE A 233 20.01 -28.53 18.12
CA PHE A 233 20.39 -29.44 19.19
C PHE A 233 21.47 -30.41 18.72
N GLU A 234 22.55 -30.55 19.49
CA GLU A 234 23.48 -31.67 19.29
C GLU A 234 22.79 -32.98 19.64
N VAL A 235 22.85 -33.93 18.71
CA VAL A 235 22.14 -35.21 18.78
C VAL A 235 23.08 -36.36 18.47
N SER A 236 22.75 -37.52 19.04
CA SER A 236 23.21 -38.80 18.53
C SER A 236 22.04 -39.54 17.87
N PHE A 237 22.30 -40.40 16.89
CA PHE A 237 21.27 -41.20 16.21
C PHE A 237 21.82 -42.49 15.60
N ASP A 238 20.91 -43.43 15.34
CA ASP A 238 21.19 -44.61 14.51
C ASP A 238 20.36 -44.55 13.22
N VAL A 239 20.92 -45.13 12.16
CA VAL A 239 20.31 -45.18 10.84
C VAL A 239 19.84 -46.57 10.47
N GLU A 240 18.93 -46.66 9.52
CA GLU A 240 18.52 -47.89 8.87
C GLU A 240 18.29 -47.65 7.37
N GLN A 241 18.52 -48.69 6.58
CA GLN A 241 18.19 -48.66 5.15
C GLN A 241 16.71 -48.96 4.96
N ARG A 242 16.03 -48.12 4.17
CA ARG A 242 14.64 -48.32 3.77
C ARG A 242 14.53 -48.26 2.26
N ARG A 243 13.52 -48.94 1.71
CA ARG A 243 13.19 -48.88 0.28
C ARG A 243 12.05 -47.89 0.06
N GLY A 244 12.25 -46.93 -0.83
CA GLY A 244 11.24 -45.95 -1.24
C GLY A 244 10.96 -46.02 -2.73
N LYS A 245 10.06 -45.15 -3.21
CA LYS A 245 9.67 -45.06 -4.63
C LYS A 245 10.83 -44.74 -5.58
N ARG A 246 11.91 -44.12 -5.08
CA ARG A 246 13.11 -43.72 -5.84
C ARG A 246 14.34 -44.59 -5.53
N GLY A 247 14.14 -45.78 -4.97
CA GLY A 247 15.22 -46.69 -4.57
C GLY A 247 15.47 -46.72 -3.06
N THR A 248 16.60 -47.30 -2.68
CA THR A 248 17.05 -47.42 -1.29
C THR A 248 17.49 -46.06 -0.76
N PHE A 249 17.12 -45.73 0.47
CA PHE A 249 17.53 -44.51 1.15
C PHE A 249 17.79 -44.77 2.64
N ILE A 250 18.65 -43.94 3.23
CA ILE A 250 18.85 -43.94 4.69
C ILE A 250 17.77 -43.13 5.40
N SER A 251 17.19 -43.77 6.42
CA SER A 251 16.29 -43.14 7.39
C SER A 251 16.92 -43.16 8.78
N ILE A 252 16.64 -42.15 9.59
CA ILE A 252 16.96 -42.18 11.02
C ILE A 252 15.96 -43.12 11.71
N ARG A 253 16.48 -44.15 12.38
CA ARG A 253 15.70 -45.15 13.12
C ARG A 253 15.31 -44.61 14.50
N ARG A 254 16.29 -44.04 15.21
CA ARG A 254 16.12 -43.42 16.53
C ARG A 254 17.10 -42.26 16.69
N ILE A 255 16.73 -41.27 17.50
CA ILE A 255 17.48 -40.04 17.74
C ILE A 255 17.34 -39.66 19.21
N GLY A 256 18.34 -38.99 19.75
CA GLY A 256 18.27 -38.40 21.09
C GLY A 256 19.38 -37.37 21.30
N GLY A 257 19.39 -36.73 22.47
CA GLY A 257 20.45 -35.80 22.85
C GLY A 257 21.83 -36.46 22.80
N ARG A 258 22.87 -35.63 22.78
CA ARG A 258 24.28 -36.08 22.73
C ARG A 258 24.60 -37.19 23.74
N GLU A 259 24.11 -37.08 24.98
CA GLU A 259 24.35 -38.03 26.08
C GLU A 259 23.80 -39.44 25.84
N ARG A 260 22.89 -39.63 24.87
CA ARG A 260 22.36 -40.96 24.54
C ARG A 260 23.38 -41.88 23.86
N GLY A 261 24.46 -41.32 23.30
CA GLY A 261 25.59 -42.09 22.80
C GLY A 261 25.30 -43.06 21.64
N TYR A 262 24.30 -42.78 20.79
CA TYR A 262 24.06 -43.59 19.59
C TYR A 262 25.23 -43.49 18.58
N THR A 263 25.24 -44.37 17.57
CA THR A 263 26.39 -44.62 16.69
C THR A 263 26.88 -43.38 15.95
N HIS A 264 25.96 -42.54 15.46
CA HIS A 264 26.29 -41.35 14.68
C HIS A 264 25.95 -40.08 15.44
N LYS A 265 26.65 -38.99 15.12
CA LYS A 265 26.45 -37.66 15.71
C LYS A 265 26.00 -36.66 14.66
N GLY A 266 25.31 -35.63 15.10
CA GLY A 266 24.89 -34.53 14.24
C GLY A 266 24.24 -33.40 15.01
N VAL A 267 23.75 -32.42 14.26
CA VAL A 267 22.97 -31.30 14.80
C VAL A 267 21.59 -31.30 14.15
N MET A 268 20.55 -31.43 14.97
CA MET A 268 19.16 -31.31 14.54
C MET A 268 18.77 -29.84 14.47
N VAL A 269 18.26 -29.39 13.32
CA VAL A 269 17.88 -28.00 13.06
C VAL A 269 16.36 -27.85 13.12
N CYS A 270 15.90 -27.01 14.04
CA CYS A 270 14.51 -26.60 14.19
C CYS A 270 14.36 -25.16 13.66
N SER A 271 14.01 -25.01 12.38
CA SER A 271 14.04 -23.71 11.71
C SER A 271 12.87 -22.76 12.04
N GLY A 272 11.64 -23.26 12.05
CA GLY A 272 10.42 -22.45 12.09
C GLY A 272 9.19 -23.33 11.88
N ASN A 273 8.05 -22.97 12.47
CA ASN A 273 6.83 -23.80 12.45
C ASN A 273 5.76 -23.28 11.48
N MET A 274 5.92 -22.10 10.86
CA MET A 274 4.93 -21.50 9.95
C MET A 274 3.57 -21.25 10.62
N LEU A 275 3.55 -21.07 11.94
CA LEU A 275 2.36 -20.70 12.70
C LEU A 275 2.32 -19.20 13.02
N GLU A 276 3.33 -18.44 12.62
CA GLU A 276 3.44 -17.01 12.94
C GLU A 276 2.34 -16.15 12.27
N THR A 277 1.76 -16.65 11.18
CA THR A 277 0.64 -16.03 10.44
C THR A 277 -0.58 -16.94 10.38
N ALA A 278 -0.62 -18.00 11.20
CA ALA A 278 -1.70 -18.96 11.20
C ALA A 278 -2.82 -18.51 12.14
N GLU A 279 -4.06 -18.86 11.80
CA GLU A 279 -5.21 -18.62 12.67
C GLU A 279 -5.12 -19.47 13.95
N SER A 280 -5.84 -19.06 14.99
CA SER A 280 -5.94 -19.80 16.23
C SER A 280 -6.48 -21.22 15.98
N GLY A 281 -5.76 -22.24 16.46
CA GLY A 281 -6.13 -23.66 16.29
C GLY A 281 -5.56 -24.35 15.04
N GLN A 282 -4.91 -23.62 14.13
CA GLN A 282 -4.20 -24.25 13.00
C GLN A 282 -2.94 -24.98 13.47
N THR A 283 -2.63 -26.10 12.80
CA THR A 283 -1.43 -26.89 13.07
C THR A 283 -0.34 -26.63 12.03
N SER A 284 0.91 -26.76 12.45
CA SER A 284 2.05 -26.55 11.58
C SER A 284 1.99 -27.49 10.36
N PRO A 285 2.17 -26.96 9.14
CA PRO A 285 2.33 -27.81 7.96
C PRO A 285 3.66 -28.59 7.97
N ARG A 286 4.59 -28.23 8.87
CA ARG A 286 5.90 -28.87 8.98
C ARG A 286 5.79 -30.19 9.71
N LYS A 287 6.44 -31.22 9.15
CA LYS A 287 6.45 -32.58 9.70
C LYS A 287 7.85 -33.12 9.97
N ASN A 288 8.89 -32.41 9.52
CA ASN A 288 10.26 -32.90 9.54
C ASN A 288 11.23 -31.83 10.04
N HIS A 289 12.22 -32.28 10.80
CA HIS A 289 13.45 -31.53 11.09
C HIS A 289 14.60 -32.04 10.22
N MET A 290 15.62 -31.20 10.07
CA MET A 290 16.83 -31.56 9.33
C MET A 290 17.92 -31.97 10.32
N VAL A 291 18.79 -32.91 9.94
CA VAL A 291 19.96 -33.30 10.74
C VAL A 291 21.22 -33.15 9.90
N VAL A 292 22.10 -32.24 10.32
CA VAL A 292 23.42 -31.98 9.73
C VAL A 292 24.44 -32.90 10.42
N LEU A 293 25.32 -33.57 9.67
CA LEU A 293 26.19 -34.63 10.22
C LEU A 293 27.40 -34.06 10.99
N LEU A 294 27.85 -34.81 12.00
CA LEU A 294 29.11 -34.61 12.72
C LEU A 294 29.96 -35.91 12.72
N PRO A 295 31.30 -35.81 12.84
CA PRO A 295 32.09 -34.58 12.85
C PRO A 295 32.05 -33.88 11.49
N VAL A 296 32.58 -32.65 11.43
CA VAL A 296 32.71 -31.90 10.18
C VAL A 296 33.58 -32.67 9.17
N ASP A 297 33.54 -32.25 7.91
CA ASP A 297 34.47 -32.79 6.94
C ASP A 297 35.85 -32.13 7.15
N ASP A 298 36.71 -32.81 7.90
CA ASP A 298 38.05 -32.32 8.22
C ASP A 298 38.89 -32.08 6.96
N LYS A 299 38.62 -32.81 5.88
CA LYS A 299 39.32 -32.68 4.59
C LYS A 299 38.78 -31.55 3.72
N ALA A 300 37.56 -31.08 3.97
CA ALA A 300 36.96 -30.00 3.19
C ALA A 300 37.58 -28.64 3.57
N ALA A 301 37.93 -27.85 2.55
CA ALA A 301 38.36 -26.46 2.76
C ALA A 301 37.22 -25.61 3.35
N ARG A 302 37.60 -24.55 4.06
CA ARG A 302 36.64 -23.51 4.50
C ARG A 302 36.11 -22.78 3.28
N LEU A 303 34.84 -22.40 3.36
CA LEU A 303 34.17 -21.61 2.33
C LEU A 303 33.90 -20.21 2.88
N GLU A 304 34.41 -19.20 2.19
CA GLU A 304 34.20 -17.79 2.55
C GLU A 304 32.73 -17.40 2.33
N ILE A 305 32.12 -16.70 3.28
CA ILE A 305 30.85 -16.00 3.06
C ILE A 305 31.16 -14.52 2.75
N PRO A 306 30.99 -14.08 1.49
CA PRO A 306 31.24 -12.68 1.14
C PRO A 306 30.35 -11.72 1.95
N ALA A 307 30.89 -10.55 2.29
CA ALA A 307 30.17 -9.53 3.06
C ALA A 307 28.80 -9.16 2.47
N GLN A 308 28.71 -9.05 1.14
CA GLN A 308 27.45 -8.78 0.45
C GLN A 308 26.40 -9.88 0.67
N VAL A 309 26.81 -11.16 0.70
CA VAL A 309 25.90 -12.29 0.94
C VAL A 309 25.35 -12.26 2.38
N ILE A 310 26.17 -11.82 3.34
CA ILE A 310 25.74 -11.60 4.73
C ILE A 310 24.73 -10.45 4.80
N GLN A 311 24.99 -9.36 4.10
CA GLN A 311 24.07 -8.22 4.03
C GLN A 311 22.72 -8.61 3.41
N ASP A 312 22.74 -9.23 2.23
CA ASP A 312 21.54 -9.74 1.55
C ASP A 312 20.73 -10.68 2.48
N TYR A 313 21.42 -11.55 3.23
CA TYR A 313 20.79 -12.43 4.20
C TYR A 313 20.08 -11.65 5.32
N ARG A 314 20.76 -10.68 5.94
CA ARG A 314 20.20 -9.88 7.05
C ARG A 314 18.98 -9.08 6.62
N GLU A 315 19.03 -8.47 5.43
CA GLU A 315 17.92 -7.71 4.87
C GLU A 315 16.72 -8.60 4.50
N SER A 316 16.95 -9.89 4.24
CA SER A 316 15.88 -10.86 3.96
C SER A 316 15.10 -11.34 5.19
N LEU A 317 15.59 -11.04 6.40
CA LEU A 317 15.02 -11.55 7.66
C LEU A 317 13.65 -10.91 7.97
N THR A 318 12.67 -11.75 8.31
CA THR A 318 11.42 -11.23 8.90
C THR A 318 11.66 -10.68 10.31
N PRO A 319 10.77 -9.80 10.82
CA PRO A 319 10.85 -9.37 12.22
C PRO A 319 10.94 -10.54 13.22
N PHE A 320 10.12 -11.58 13.00
CA PHE A 320 10.19 -12.83 13.78
C PHE A 320 11.56 -13.50 13.72
N GLN A 321 12.19 -13.56 12.54
CA GLN A 321 13.48 -14.20 12.37
C GLN A 321 14.61 -13.38 13.03
N LYS A 322 14.53 -12.05 12.97
CA LYS A 322 15.46 -11.16 13.68
C LYS A 322 15.38 -11.38 15.19
N GLU A 323 14.18 -11.55 15.73
CA GLU A 323 13.97 -11.69 17.16
C GLU A 323 14.22 -13.11 17.69
N LYS A 324 13.82 -14.16 16.94
CA LYS A 324 13.71 -15.54 17.47
C LYS A 324 14.79 -16.50 17.00
N LEU A 325 15.60 -16.17 16.00
CA LEU A 325 16.71 -17.04 15.60
C LEU A 325 17.90 -16.94 16.57
N TRP A 326 18.70 -18.00 16.60
CA TRP A 326 19.76 -18.22 17.60
C TRP A 326 20.98 -17.29 17.49
N GLY A 327 21.11 -16.51 16.42
CA GLY A 327 22.19 -15.52 16.25
C GLY A 327 21.94 -14.21 17.00
N GLY A 328 20.73 -13.99 17.53
CA GLY A 328 20.35 -12.73 18.16
C GLY A 328 19.84 -11.68 17.17
N GLU A 329 19.49 -10.51 17.71
CA GLU A 329 18.86 -9.42 16.97
C GLU A 329 19.71 -9.00 15.76
N GLU A 330 19.06 -8.86 14.60
CA GLU A 330 19.68 -8.51 13.29
C GLU A 330 20.74 -9.50 12.76
N SER A 331 21.11 -10.55 13.50
CA SER A 331 22.10 -11.55 13.10
C SER A 331 21.48 -12.84 12.56
N GLY A 332 20.18 -13.05 12.79
CA GLY A 332 19.46 -14.21 12.26
C GLY A 332 20.09 -15.51 12.74
N CYS A 333 20.67 -16.29 11.83
CA CYS A 333 21.33 -17.56 12.15
C CYS A 333 22.84 -17.48 12.32
N LEU A 334 23.43 -16.28 12.21
CA LEU A 334 24.86 -16.06 12.33
C LEU A 334 25.31 -16.25 13.77
N LYS A 335 25.81 -17.44 14.08
CA LYS A 335 26.38 -17.83 15.38
C LYS A 335 27.48 -18.86 15.15
N ALA A 336 28.64 -18.68 15.77
CA ALA A 336 29.74 -19.63 15.65
C ALA A 336 29.31 -21.03 16.13
N GLY A 337 29.66 -22.05 15.35
CA GLY A 337 29.24 -23.45 15.55
C GLY A 337 27.81 -23.76 15.12
N ALA A 338 27.01 -22.78 14.68
CA ALA A 338 25.62 -23.03 14.30
C ALA A 338 25.52 -23.74 12.94
N PRO A 339 24.55 -24.65 12.78
CA PRO A 339 24.30 -25.32 11.50
C PRO A 339 23.71 -24.35 10.48
N VAL A 340 24.14 -24.48 9.23
CA VAL A 340 23.71 -23.64 8.12
C VAL A 340 23.52 -24.46 6.86
N PHE A 341 22.59 -24.02 6.01
CA PHE A 341 22.38 -24.55 4.67
C PHE A 341 22.85 -23.52 3.65
N TYR A 342 23.54 -23.95 2.61
CA TYR A 342 24.15 -23.02 1.67
C TYR A 342 24.24 -23.59 0.26
N VAL A 343 24.53 -22.72 -0.70
CA VAL A 343 24.97 -23.05 -2.06
C VAL A 343 26.29 -22.32 -2.28
N ALA A 344 27.26 -23.00 -2.85
CA ALA A 344 28.61 -22.48 -3.08
C ALA A 344 29.08 -22.78 -4.51
N GLU A 345 30.01 -21.96 -4.98
CA GLU A 345 30.75 -22.14 -6.22
C GLU A 345 32.24 -21.97 -5.92
N GLY A 346 33.04 -22.99 -6.20
CA GLY A 346 34.43 -23.05 -5.74
C GLY A 346 34.52 -22.94 -4.22
N ASN A 347 35.31 -21.98 -3.73
CA ASN A 347 35.51 -21.71 -2.30
C ASN A 347 34.59 -20.59 -1.75
N ARG A 348 33.61 -20.12 -2.53
CA ARG A 348 32.74 -18.99 -2.15
C ARG A 348 31.29 -19.41 -1.98
N VAL A 349 30.69 -18.96 -0.89
CA VAL A 349 29.27 -19.12 -0.63
C VAL A 349 28.48 -18.10 -1.44
N LEU A 350 27.52 -18.57 -2.23
CA LEU A 350 26.63 -17.71 -3.02
C LEU A 350 25.40 -17.31 -2.22
N TRP A 351 24.81 -18.29 -1.51
CA TRP A 351 23.55 -18.14 -0.78
C TRP A 351 23.58 -19.00 0.49
N PHE A 352 22.97 -18.53 1.57
CA PHE A 352 22.81 -19.35 2.77
C PHE A 352 21.55 -19.02 3.57
N GLY A 353 21.20 -19.91 4.50
CA GLY A 353 20.18 -19.66 5.50
C GLY A 353 19.99 -20.80 6.50
N HIS A 354 19.13 -20.56 7.49
CA HIS A 354 18.83 -21.47 8.59
C HIS A 354 17.95 -22.68 8.22
N CYS A 355 17.44 -22.75 6.98
CA CYS A 355 16.70 -23.90 6.48
C CYS A 355 17.04 -24.19 5.02
N PRO A 356 16.89 -25.43 4.52
CA PRO A 356 17.30 -25.80 3.16
C PRO A 356 16.57 -25.07 2.03
N ASN A 357 15.38 -24.54 2.33
CA ASN A 357 14.56 -23.80 1.40
C ASN A 357 14.59 -22.31 1.75
N PHE A 358 15.79 -21.74 1.96
CA PHE A 358 15.96 -20.35 2.34
C PHE A 358 15.48 -19.39 1.24
N ARG A 359 15.26 -18.11 1.58
CA ARG A 359 14.92 -17.09 0.57
C ARG A 359 16.17 -16.79 -0.25
N VAL A 360 16.00 -16.56 -1.53
CA VAL A 360 17.08 -16.15 -2.43
C VAL A 360 16.92 -14.68 -2.80
N PRO A 361 18.00 -13.90 -2.85
CA PRO A 361 18.00 -12.58 -3.44
C PRO A 361 17.55 -12.59 -4.89
N ALA A 362 16.72 -11.63 -5.28
CA ALA A 362 16.52 -11.32 -6.69
C ALA A 362 17.75 -10.54 -7.15
N ARG A 363 18.60 -11.12 -7.99
CA ARG A 363 19.77 -10.43 -8.55
C ARG A 363 19.52 -10.06 -10.00
N LEU A 364 19.99 -8.87 -10.39
CA LEU A 364 20.10 -8.51 -11.79
C LEU A 364 21.25 -9.30 -12.42
N TYR A 365 21.17 -9.55 -13.73
CA TYR A 365 22.23 -10.26 -14.43
C TYR A 365 23.56 -9.50 -14.31
N GLY A 366 24.61 -10.20 -13.88
CA GLY A 366 25.95 -9.62 -13.67
C GLY A 366 26.14 -8.87 -12.36
N ASP A 367 25.09 -8.69 -11.54
CA ASP A 367 25.21 -8.04 -10.24
C ASP A 367 25.59 -9.03 -9.12
N SER A 368 26.37 -8.55 -8.16
CA SER A 368 26.78 -9.28 -6.96
C SER A 368 25.85 -9.06 -5.76
N ARG A 369 25.01 -8.01 -5.80
CA ARG A 369 24.02 -7.70 -4.75
C ARG A 369 22.60 -7.99 -5.17
N ALA A 370 21.72 -8.06 -4.19
CA ALA A 370 20.29 -8.10 -4.41
C ALA A 370 19.76 -6.80 -5.04
N ALA A 371 18.73 -6.93 -5.87
CA ALA A 371 18.02 -5.84 -6.48
C ALA A 371 17.17 -5.09 -5.45
N THR A 372 17.00 -3.80 -5.69
CA THR A 372 16.24 -2.85 -4.89
C THR A 372 15.18 -2.20 -5.77
N PRO A 373 14.09 -1.64 -5.20
CA PRO A 373 13.13 -0.88 -6.00
C PRO A 373 13.79 0.25 -6.83
N ARG A 374 14.88 0.84 -6.30
CA ARG A 374 15.62 1.92 -6.94
C ARG A 374 16.28 1.50 -8.26
N ASP A 375 16.71 0.25 -8.39
CA ASP A 375 17.34 -0.27 -9.62
C ASP A 375 16.42 -0.21 -10.84
N PHE A 376 15.11 -0.22 -10.60
CA PHE A 376 14.07 -0.17 -11.63
C PHE A 376 13.56 1.25 -11.94
N VAL A 377 14.25 2.29 -11.46
CA VAL A 377 14.04 3.69 -11.86
C VAL A 377 15.00 4.03 -13.01
N PRO A 378 14.55 4.50 -14.17
CA PRO A 378 15.45 4.91 -15.26
C PRO A 378 16.54 5.89 -14.80
N GLU A 379 17.77 5.71 -15.32
CA GLU A 379 18.93 6.53 -14.94
C GLU A 379 18.69 8.03 -15.18
N VAL A 380 18.06 8.37 -16.30
CA VAL A 380 17.70 9.75 -16.69
C VAL A 380 16.74 10.42 -15.71
N LEU A 381 15.99 9.64 -14.92
CA LEU A 381 15.07 10.14 -13.89
C LEU A 381 15.65 10.08 -12.49
N ARG A 382 16.89 9.60 -12.35
CA ARG A 382 17.55 9.35 -11.06
C ARG A 382 18.74 10.29 -10.85
N ASN A 383 19.61 10.39 -11.85
CA ASN A 383 20.96 10.95 -11.68
C ASN A 383 21.27 12.14 -12.62
N ASP A 384 20.25 12.71 -13.28
CA ASP A 384 20.44 13.97 -14.02
C ASP A 384 20.83 15.10 -13.05
N PRO A 385 21.93 15.86 -13.25
CA PRO A 385 22.38 16.89 -12.32
C PRO A 385 21.58 18.20 -12.37
N ALA A 386 20.76 18.42 -13.39
CA ALA A 386 20.00 19.66 -13.53
C ALA A 386 18.90 19.76 -12.46
N VAL A 387 18.69 20.96 -11.93
CA VAL A 387 17.60 21.22 -10.99
C VAL A 387 16.28 21.05 -11.74
N ASP A 388 15.39 20.19 -11.23
CA ASP A 388 14.09 20.00 -11.88
C ASP A 388 13.10 21.13 -11.53
N PHE A 389 11.98 21.16 -12.24
CA PHE A 389 10.98 22.22 -12.08
C PHE A 389 10.39 22.30 -10.65
N ALA A 390 10.15 21.16 -10.00
CA ALA A 390 9.61 21.12 -8.65
C ALA A 390 10.66 21.56 -7.63
N GLU A 391 11.92 21.18 -7.81
CA GLU A 391 13.05 21.62 -6.99
C GLU A 391 13.29 23.13 -7.11
N ALA A 392 13.17 23.70 -8.31
CA ALA A 392 13.31 25.14 -8.53
C ALA A 392 12.25 25.96 -7.75
N ILE A 393 11.03 25.43 -7.61
CA ILE A 393 9.92 26.10 -6.90
C ILE A 393 10.00 25.84 -5.40
N PHE A 394 10.12 24.58 -5.00
CA PHE A 394 9.97 24.14 -3.61
C PHE A 394 11.30 24.06 -2.84
N GLY A 395 12.43 24.21 -3.52
CA GLY A 395 13.77 24.04 -2.97
C GLY A 395 14.23 22.59 -2.91
N TRP A 396 15.53 22.40 -2.72
CA TRP A 396 16.20 21.12 -2.57
C TRP A 396 17.36 21.20 -1.58
N VAL A 397 17.78 20.04 -1.11
CA VAL A 397 19.03 19.82 -0.40
C VAL A 397 19.75 18.66 -1.09
N GLU A 398 21.07 18.76 -1.20
CA GLU A 398 21.92 17.71 -1.75
C GLU A 398 21.63 16.38 -1.05
N GLY A 399 21.32 15.35 -1.84
CA GLY A 399 21.11 13.99 -1.33
C GLY A 399 22.41 13.21 -1.23
N GLU A 400 22.33 11.96 -0.76
CA GLU A 400 23.47 11.04 -0.72
C GLU A 400 24.14 10.85 -2.08
N ASP A 401 23.34 10.88 -3.15
CA ASP A 401 23.81 10.76 -4.54
C ASP A 401 24.45 12.04 -5.08
N LYS A 402 24.43 13.14 -4.30
CA LYS A 402 24.92 14.47 -4.69
C LYS A 402 24.26 15.07 -5.94
N VAL A 403 23.00 14.67 -6.17
CA VAL A 403 22.21 15.09 -7.34
C VAL A 403 20.83 15.62 -6.89
N PRO A 404 20.44 16.86 -7.27
CA PRO A 404 21.31 17.88 -7.84
C PRO A 404 22.26 18.41 -6.75
N PRO A 405 23.44 18.95 -7.13
CA PRO A 405 24.41 19.41 -6.16
C PRO A 405 23.91 20.63 -5.37
N GLY A 406 24.46 20.80 -4.17
CA GLY A 406 24.19 21.93 -3.30
C GLY A 406 22.79 21.96 -2.68
N ALA A 407 22.43 23.08 -2.08
CA ALA A 407 21.14 23.24 -1.42
C ALA A 407 20.59 24.64 -1.68
N ARG A 408 19.26 24.73 -1.72
CA ARG A 408 18.57 25.99 -1.95
C ARG A 408 17.18 25.99 -1.32
N ALA A 409 16.88 27.07 -0.60
CA ALA A 409 15.55 27.32 -0.06
C ALA A 409 14.51 27.50 -1.18
N GLY A 410 13.30 27.00 -0.94
CA GLY A 410 12.17 27.18 -1.84
C GLY A 410 11.70 28.63 -1.92
N ARG A 411 10.88 28.92 -2.93
CA ARG A 411 10.28 30.24 -3.18
C ARG A 411 8.77 30.27 -2.91
N VAL A 412 8.26 29.22 -2.27
CA VAL A 412 6.84 29.05 -1.91
C VAL A 412 6.70 28.65 -0.45
N PHE A 413 5.78 29.29 0.26
CA PHE A 413 5.60 29.17 1.70
C PHE A 413 4.13 28.90 2.01
N PHE A 414 3.84 27.72 2.55
CA PHE A 414 2.48 27.29 2.86
C PHE A 414 2.17 27.57 4.32
N GLY A 415 1.15 28.38 4.58
CA GLY A 415 0.57 28.54 5.91
C GLY A 415 -0.29 27.35 6.30
N ASP A 416 -0.56 27.23 7.60
CA ASP A 416 -1.49 26.24 8.14
C ASP A 416 -2.93 26.55 7.68
N ALA A 417 -3.71 25.49 7.45
CA ALA A 417 -5.13 25.59 7.16
C ALA A 417 -5.93 25.65 8.44
N HIS A 418 -6.55 26.79 8.68
CA HIS A 418 -7.36 27.07 9.86
C HIS A 418 -8.84 26.81 9.57
N TYR A 419 -9.50 26.13 10.49
CA TYR A 419 -10.93 25.88 10.43
C TYR A 419 -11.73 27.18 10.46
N PHE A 420 -12.73 27.30 9.58
CA PHE A 420 -13.65 28.45 9.58
C PHE A 420 -15.13 28.07 9.47
N GLY A 421 -15.46 26.78 9.33
CA GLY A 421 -16.85 26.35 9.36
C GLY A 421 -17.06 24.91 8.89
N SER A 422 -18.27 24.40 9.06
CA SER A 422 -18.67 23.06 8.63
C SER A 422 -20.15 23.02 8.27
N LYS A 423 -20.55 22.14 7.34
CA LYS A 423 -21.96 21.94 6.99
C LYS A 423 -22.70 21.08 8.02
N ASN A 424 -22.15 19.92 8.40
CA ASN A 424 -22.85 18.88 9.17
C ASN A 424 -22.04 18.39 10.40
N GLY A 425 -21.53 19.34 11.20
CA GLY A 425 -20.62 19.06 12.32
C GLY A 425 -19.19 18.77 11.86
N VAL A 426 -18.27 18.63 12.82
CA VAL A 426 -16.83 18.53 12.53
C VAL A 426 -16.31 17.10 12.60
N TRP A 427 -16.58 16.39 13.69
CA TRP A 427 -15.99 15.08 13.98
C TRP A 427 -16.88 13.94 13.51
N LEU A 428 -16.31 12.94 12.82
CA LEU A 428 -17.08 11.81 12.30
C LEU A 428 -17.63 10.93 13.42
N VAL A 429 -16.83 10.73 14.47
CA VAL A 429 -17.11 9.86 15.59
C VAL A 429 -16.89 10.59 16.91
N ALA A 430 -17.69 10.25 17.91
CA ALA A 430 -17.58 10.81 19.26
C ALA A 430 -16.39 10.23 20.03
N ASP A 431 -15.99 8.98 19.75
CA ASP A 431 -14.89 8.27 20.39
C ASP A 431 -13.88 7.75 19.36
N PRO A 432 -12.60 7.52 19.72
CA PRO A 432 -11.61 6.94 18.81
C PRO A 432 -12.11 5.66 18.16
N MET A 433 -12.17 5.65 16.82
CA MET A 433 -12.53 4.46 16.06
C MET A 433 -11.28 3.66 15.66
N THR A 434 -11.48 2.38 15.36
CA THR A 434 -10.45 1.50 14.81
C THR A 434 -10.71 1.31 13.31
N PRO A 435 -9.79 1.75 12.42
CA PRO A 435 -9.96 1.50 11.01
C PRO A 435 -9.55 0.09 10.59
N HIS A 436 -9.97 -0.35 9.40
CA HIS A 436 -9.41 -1.54 8.74
C HIS A 436 -7.88 -1.54 8.75
N THR A 437 -7.30 -2.72 8.89
CA THR A 437 -5.86 -2.92 8.96
C THR A 437 -5.21 -2.71 7.59
N LEU A 438 -4.29 -1.75 7.52
CA LEU A 438 -3.54 -1.48 6.30
C LEU A 438 -2.25 -2.29 6.25
N SER A 439 -2.20 -3.29 5.38
CA SER A 439 -1.01 -4.13 5.18
C SER A 439 0.03 -3.50 4.26
N SER A 440 1.30 -3.87 4.48
CA SER A 440 2.42 -3.48 3.59
C SER A 440 2.46 -4.33 2.32
N PRO A 441 2.93 -3.77 1.18
CA PRO A 441 3.08 -4.54 -0.05
C PRO A 441 4.05 -5.70 0.13
N LYS A 442 3.73 -6.86 -0.47
CA LYS A 442 4.62 -8.02 -0.49
C LYS A 442 5.50 -7.96 -1.74
N PRO A 443 6.83 -8.17 -1.63
CA PRO A 443 7.72 -8.21 -2.79
C PRO A 443 7.35 -9.26 -3.84
N THR A 444 6.57 -10.28 -3.46
CA THR A 444 6.08 -11.33 -4.36
C THR A 444 4.94 -10.88 -5.27
N THR A 445 4.37 -9.68 -5.07
CA THR A 445 3.34 -9.05 -5.93
C THR A 445 3.99 -8.09 -6.92
N PHE A 446 5.14 -8.46 -7.48
CA PHE A 446 5.92 -7.63 -8.40
C PHE A 446 5.12 -7.18 -9.64
N GLN A 447 4.16 -7.99 -10.08
CA GLN A 447 3.41 -7.73 -11.31
C GLN A 447 2.48 -6.51 -11.22
N HIS A 448 2.20 -6.03 -9.99
CA HIS A 448 1.50 -4.77 -9.75
C HIS A 448 2.43 -3.56 -9.73
N TYR A 449 3.72 -3.75 -9.47
CA TYR A 449 4.68 -2.65 -9.23
C TYR A 449 5.68 -2.47 -10.37
N LEU A 450 5.86 -3.48 -11.21
CA LEU A 450 6.68 -3.43 -12.40
C LEU A 450 5.83 -3.31 -13.67
N VAL A 451 6.36 -2.60 -14.65
CA VAL A 451 5.81 -2.50 -16.00
C VAL A 451 5.83 -3.88 -16.67
N GLN A 452 4.66 -4.39 -17.03
CA GLN A 452 4.51 -5.56 -17.89
C GLN A 452 4.27 -5.04 -19.32
N ASP A 453 5.28 -5.15 -20.18
CA ASP A 453 5.27 -4.60 -21.53
C ASP A 453 5.35 -5.75 -22.55
N ARG A 454 4.36 -5.84 -23.44
CA ARG A 454 4.29 -6.89 -24.47
C ARG A 454 5.44 -6.78 -25.46
N ASP A 455 5.93 -5.57 -25.73
CA ASP A 455 7.00 -5.34 -26.70
C ASP A 455 8.35 -5.86 -26.18
N THR A 456 8.48 -5.98 -24.85
CA THR A 456 9.63 -6.62 -24.18
C THR A 456 9.35 -8.06 -23.76
N LYS A 457 8.31 -8.70 -24.34
CA LYS A 457 7.91 -10.10 -24.11
C LYS A 457 7.36 -10.36 -22.69
N HIS A 458 6.89 -9.34 -21.99
CA HIS A 458 6.24 -9.46 -20.69
C HIS A 458 4.74 -9.25 -20.83
N ASN A 459 4.04 -10.29 -21.27
CA ASN A 459 2.62 -10.23 -21.60
C ASN A 459 1.74 -10.35 -20.33
N PRO A 460 0.90 -9.35 -20.01
CA PRO A 460 -0.01 -9.42 -18.87
C PRO A 460 -0.98 -10.61 -18.86
N ASP A 461 -1.29 -11.15 -20.04
CA ASP A 461 -2.21 -12.28 -20.22
C ASP A 461 -1.50 -13.65 -20.21
N ASP A 462 -0.18 -13.67 -19.99
CA ASP A 462 0.64 -14.88 -19.87
C ASP A 462 1.51 -14.82 -18.61
N LYS A 463 1.05 -15.53 -17.58
CA LYS A 463 1.67 -15.64 -16.26
C LYS A 463 3.15 -16.03 -16.30
N ALA A 464 3.57 -16.89 -17.23
CA ALA A 464 4.94 -17.37 -17.31
C ALA A 464 5.91 -16.31 -17.83
N SER A 465 5.40 -15.33 -18.58
CA SER A 465 6.17 -14.27 -19.21
C SER A 465 6.37 -13.03 -18.34
N LEU A 466 5.73 -12.94 -17.17
CA LEU A 466 5.70 -11.72 -16.37
C LEU A 466 7.09 -11.28 -15.89
N ALA A 467 7.40 -9.99 -16.06
CA ALA A 467 8.58 -9.36 -15.51
C ALA A 467 8.54 -9.35 -13.98
N HIS A 468 9.67 -9.66 -13.34
CA HIS A 468 9.84 -9.69 -11.89
C HIS A 468 11.14 -8.96 -11.47
N TYR A 469 11.44 -8.90 -10.17
CA TYR A 469 12.61 -8.17 -9.66
C TYR A 469 13.98 -8.78 -10.01
N GLY A 470 14.02 -9.82 -10.84
CA GLY A 470 15.24 -10.36 -11.45
C GLY A 470 15.31 -10.15 -12.96
N THR A 471 14.27 -9.55 -13.54
CA THR A 471 14.23 -9.10 -14.94
C THR A 471 15.13 -7.88 -15.11
N SER A 472 15.75 -7.76 -16.28
CA SER A 472 16.63 -6.63 -16.60
C SER A 472 15.90 -5.28 -16.50
N PRO A 473 16.50 -4.22 -15.94
CA PRO A 473 15.94 -2.87 -15.98
C PRO A 473 15.79 -2.30 -17.42
N ALA A 474 16.39 -2.94 -18.42
CA ALA A 474 16.17 -2.61 -19.83
C ALA A 474 14.83 -3.18 -20.38
N GLU A 475 14.24 -4.17 -19.71
CA GLU A 475 13.01 -4.85 -20.11
C GLU A 475 11.79 -4.45 -19.26
N THR A 476 12.04 -3.99 -18.03
CA THR A 476 11.00 -3.53 -17.10
C THR A 476 11.50 -2.38 -16.21
N GLN A 477 10.56 -1.64 -15.63
CA GLN A 477 10.81 -0.53 -14.70
C GLN A 477 9.68 -0.46 -13.67
N ILE A 478 9.85 0.35 -12.61
CA ILE A 478 8.73 0.64 -11.71
C ILE A 478 7.59 1.32 -12.47
N ARG A 479 6.35 1.06 -12.06
CA ARG A 479 5.16 1.61 -12.74
C ARG A 479 4.98 3.13 -12.62
N GLY A 480 5.65 3.79 -11.68
CA GLY A 480 5.61 5.25 -11.50
C GLY A 480 5.04 5.70 -10.16
N HIS A 481 4.37 6.84 -10.15
CA HIS A 481 3.88 7.47 -8.92
C HIS A 481 2.63 6.77 -8.41
N LYS A 482 2.75 6.08 -7.28
CA LYS A 482 1.63 5.38 -6.64
C LYS A 482 0.63 6.39 -6.06
N MET A 483 -0.61 6.30 -6.52
CA MET A 483 -1.74 7.13 -6.08
C MET A 483 -2.89 6.24 -5.59
N TYR A 484 -3.82 6.79 -4.82
CA TYR A 484 -4.96 6.05 -4.27
C TYR A 484 -6.28 6.58 -4.83
N TRP A 485 -7.16 5.67 -5.23
CA TRP A 485 -8.48 6.00 -5.75
C TRP A 485 -9.33 6.73 -4.71
N HIS A 486 -10.20 7.63 -5.16
CA HIS A 486 -11.32 8.11 -4.35
C HIS A 486 -12.38 7.01 -4.22
N LYS A 487 -13.12 7.03 -3.10
CA LYS A 487 -14.16 6.05 -2.76
C LYS A 487 -15.46 6.72 -2.33
N GLY A 488 -15.75 7.90 -2.89
CA GLY A 488 -16.93 8.68 -2.56
C GLY A 488 -16.93 9.30 -1.15
N VAL A 489 -18.11 9.79 -0.76
CA VAL A 489 -18.34 10.59 0.45
C VAL A 489 -18.30 9.75 1.72
N ASP A 490 -18.74 8.49 1.66
CA ASP A 490 -18.90 7.61 2.82
C ASP A 490 -18.20 6.25 2.59
N PRO A 491 -16.86 6.22 2.62
CA PRO A 491 -16.13 4.97 2.47
C PRO A 491 -16.27 4.09 3.71
N ASP A 492 -16.19 2.76 3.52
CA ASP A 492 -16.09 1.81 4.63
C ASP A 492 -14.74 1.92 5.34
N LEU A 493 -14.77 2.35 6.60
CA LEU A 493 -13.57 2.63 7.39
C LEU A 493 -13.37 1.63 8.53
N ALA A 494 -14.44 1.08 9.10
CA ALA A 494 -14.39 0.43 10.41
C ALA A 494 -13.81 -0.99 10.33
N ALA A 495 -12.91 -1.33 11.26
CA ALA A 495 -12.36 -2.67 11.35
C ALA A 495 -13.46 -3.74 11.54
N THR A 496 -13.30 -4.85 10.85
CA THR A 496 -14.14 -6.04 11.01
C THR A 496 -13.90 -6.73 12.36
N THR A 497 -14.85 -7.57 12.80
CA THR A 497 -14.70 -8.39 14.01
C THR A 497 -13.43 -9.25 14.00
N ALA A 498 -13.05 -9.77 12.83
CA ALA A 498 -11.83 -10.56 12.66
C ALA A 498 -10.57 -9.70 12.90
N GLU A 499 -10.53 -8.49 12.33
CA GLU A 499 -9.41 -7.56 12.53
C GLU A 499 -9.29 -7.12 13.99
N LEU A 500 -10.42 -6.88 14.68
CA LEU A 500 -10.43 -6.53 16.10
C LEU A 500 -9.79 -7.61 16.99
N GLY A 501 -9.76 -8.86 16.56
CA GLY A 501 -9.04 -9.96 17.23
C GLY A 501 -7.51 -9.83 17.17
N HIS A 502 -6.96 -8.94 16.33
CA HIS A 502 -5.54 -8.76 16.11
C HIS A 502 -5.02 -7.40 16.61
N GLU A 503 -5.26 -7.11 17.89
CA GLU A 503 -4.97 -5.80 18.51
C GLU A 503 -3.59 -5.24 18.14
N LYS A 504 -2.51 -6.04 18.05
CA LYS A 504 -1.16 -5.56 17.67
C LYS A 504 -1.08 -4.85 16.30
N GLN A 505 -2.01 -5.10 15.39
CA GLN A 505 -2.04 -4.48 14.06
C GLN A 505 -2.95 -3.26 13.99
N LEU A 506 -3.76 -3.04 15.02
CA LEU A 506 -4.78 -2.01 15.02
C LEU A 506 -4.21 -0.64 15.34
N THR A 507 -4.82 0.37 14.73
CA THR A 507 -4.58 1.79 15.03
C THR A 507 -5.87 2.46 15.50
N ARG A 508 -5.79 3.71 15.97
CA ARG A 508 -6.95 4.49 16.42
C ARG A 508 -6.94 5.85 15.74
N MET A 509 -8.12 6.39 15.45
CA MET A 509 -8.26 7.70 14.81
C MET A 509 -9.60 8.37 15.15
N ILE A 510 -9.61 9.71 15.08
CA ILE A 510 -10.80 10.55 15.14
C ILE A 510 -10.80 11.43 13.88
N PRO A 511 -11.42 10.98 12.78
CA PRO A 511 -11.44 11.71 11.54
C PRO A 511 -12.47 12.84 11.54
N LEU A 512 -12.25 13.82 10.65
CA LEU A 512 -13.22 14.84 10.30
C LEU A 512 -14.30 14.29 9.38
N LYS A 513 -15.50 14.85 9.45
CA LYS A 513 -16.58 14.62 8.49
C LYS A 513 -16.27 15.26 7.12
N PRO A 514 -16.96 14.81 6.05
CA PRO A 514 -17.14 15.63 4.86
C PRO A 514 -17.84 16.97 5.16
N GLY A 515 -17.50 18.02 4.43
CA GLY A 515 -18.07 19.36 4.53
C GLY A 515 -17.42 20.29 5.57
N VAL A 516 -16.26 19.92 6.12
CA VAL A 516 -15.45 20.77 7.01
C VAL A 516 -14.57 21.67 6.17
N ARG A 517 -14.52 22.97 6.51
CA ARG A 517 -13.89 24.01 5.69
C ARG A 517 -12.73 24.70 6.39
N PHE A 518 -11.67 24.93 5.62
CA PHE A 518 -10.41 25.51 6.06
C PHE A 518 -9.95 26.64 5.13
N ARG A 519 -9.23 27.62 5.68
CA ARG A 519 -8.54 28.67 4.92
C ARG A 519 -7.05 28.61 5.17
N PHE A 520 -6.27 28.74 4.12
CA PHE A 520 -4.83 28.87 4.19
C PHE A 520 -4.32 29.82 3.11
N ARG A 521 -3.10 30.30 3.30
CA ARG A 521 -2.42 31.19 2.36
C ARG A 521 -1.11 30.57 1.91
N ILE A 522 -0.82 30.67 0.61
CA ILE A 522 0.48 30.34 0.04
C ILE A 522 1.16 31.64 -0.37
N HIS A 523 2.28 31.98 0.24
CA HIS A 523 3.13 33.08 -0.22
C HIS A 523 4.13 32.57 -1.26
N PHE A 524 4.48 33.40 -2.23
CA PHE A 524 5.52 33.09 -3.19
C PHE A 524 6.32 34.33 -3.58
N GLU A 525 7.60 34.11 -3.91
CA GLU A 525 8.53 35.18 -4.26
C GLU A 525 9.30 34.83 -5.54
N ASN A 526 9.48 35.83 -6.41
CA ASN A 526 10.29 35.72 -7.63
C ASN A 526 9.99 34.47 -8.48
N LEU A 527 8.72 34.07 -8.61
CA LEU A 527 8.33 32.99 -9.53
C LEU A 527 8.19 33.55 -10.94
N ARG A 528 8.75 32.84 -11.93
CA ARG A 528 8.43 33.13 -13.33
C ARG A 528 6.99 32.72 -13.63
N GLU A 529 6.44 33.28 -14.70
CA GLU A 529 5.06 33.01 -15.12
C GLU A 529 4.73 31.52 -15.22
N VAL A 530 5.62 30.74 -15.85
CA VAL A 530 5.47 29.27 -15.99
C VAL A 530 5.57 28.53 -14.66
N GLU A 531 6.36 29.04 -13.70
CA GLU A 531 6.52 28.43 -12.37
C GLU A 531 5.27 28.66 -11.51
N LEU A 532 4.73 29.88 -11.56
CA LEU A 532 3.44 30.20 -10.95
C LEU A 532 2.30 29.40 -11.60
N GLY A 533 2.34 29.25 -12.92
CA GLY A 533 1.39 28.44 -13.67
C GLY A 533 1.36 26.98 -13.23
N ALA A 534 2.51 26.35 -12.97
CA ALA A 534 2.58 24.98 -12.45
C ALA A 534 1.95 24.85 -11.05
N LEU A 535 2.21 25.82 -10.16
CA LEU A 535 1.62 25.84 -8.82
C LEU A 535 0.09 25.99 -8.88
N LEU A 536 -0.40 26.91 -9.71
CA LEU A 536 -1.84 27.15 -9.91
C LEU A 536 -2.52 25.96 -10.57
N TRP A 537 -1.88 25.33 -11.56
CA TRP A 537 -2.37 24.11 -12.20
C TRP A 537 -2.59 22.99 -11.16
N ALA A 538 -1.61 22.76 -10.29
CA ALA A 538 -1.70 21.75 -9.22
C ALA A 538 -2.78 22.08 -8.16
N LEU A 539 -3.10 23.36 -7.95
CA LEU A 539 -4.16 23.79 -7.04
C LEU A 539 -5.55 23.67 -7.67
N GLN A 540 -5.72 24.08 -8.93
CA GLN A 540 -7.02 24.15 -9.60
C GLN A 540 -7.46 22.81 -10.19
N LEU A 541 -6.51 21.94 -10.57
CA LEU A 541 -6.77 20.69 -11.29
C LEU A 541 -7.63 20.91 -12.54
N PRO A 542 -7.11 21.63 -13.58
CA PRO A 542 -7.88 21.96 -14.77
C PRO A 542 -8.09 20.71 -15.63
N GLY A 543 -9.01 19.83 -15.24
CA GLY A 543 -9.26 18.58 -15.95
C GLY A 543 -10.17 18.74 -17.17
N GLU A 544 -10.88 17.67 -17.51
CA GLU A 544 -11.88 17.66 -18.58
C GLU A 544 -13.17 18.36 -18.11
N SER A 545 -13.85 19.05 -19.04
CA SER A 545 -15.14 19.67 -18.76
C SER A 545 -16.19 18.63 -18.35
N GLY A 546 -17.05 18.96 -17.40
CA GLY A 546 -18.09 18.07 -16.90
C GLY A 546 -17.62 17.01 -15.89
N LYS A 547 -16.31 16.86 -15.68
CA LYS A 547 -15.75 15.97 -14.64
C LYS A 547 -15.35 16.76 -13.40
N THR A 548 -15.45 16.09 -12.25
CA THR A 548 -15.06 16.66 -10.96
C THR A 548 -13.79 15.96 -10.46
N TYR A 549 -12.85 16.76 -9.95
CA TYR A 549 -11.58 16.25 -9.42
C TYR A 549 -11.36 16.73 -7.98
N ARG A 550 -10.66 15.91 -7.20
CA ARG A 550 -10.34 16.20 -5.79
C ARG A 550 -8.90 15.83 -5.49
N HIS A 551 -8.25 16.66 -4.67
CA HIS A 551 -6.94 16.34 -4.11
C HIS A 551 -7.07 15.23 -3.06
N LYS A 552 -5.94 14.61 -2.71
CA LYS A 552 -5.86 13.56 -1.69
C LYS A 552 -4.87 13.92 -0.58
N LEU A 553 -5.41 14.23 0.58
CA LEU A 553 -4.71 14.77 1.75
C LEU A 553 -4.72 13.78 2.94
N GLY A 554 -3.67 13.79 3.75
CA GLY A 554 -3.68 13.11 5.05
C GLY A 554 -3.48 11.58 5.00
N MET A 555 -3.84 10.93 6.11
CA MET A 555 -3.71 9.49 6.33
C MET A 555 -4.99 8.75 5.86
N GLY A 556 -4.96 7.41 5.86
CA GLY A 556 -6.13 6.60 5.50
C GLY A 556 -6.48 6.60 4.00
N LYS A 557 -5.59 7.09 3.13
CA LYS A 557 -5.79 7.13 1.67
C LYS A 557 -6.27 5.80 1.04
N PRO A 558 -5.73 4.62 1.41
CA PRO A 558 -6.22 3.35 0.86
C PRO A 558 -7.66 3.01 1.29
N LEU A 559 -8.14 3.58 2.39
CA LEU A 559 -9.51 3.47 2.87
C LEU A 559 -10.45 4.47 2.19
N GLY A 560 -9.96 5.31 1.28
CA GLY A 560 -10.79 6.33 0.59
C GLY A 560 -10.88 7.69 1.31
N MET A 561 -10.14 7.85 2.41
CA MET A 561 -10.11 9.10 3.16
C MET A 561 -9.34 10.21 2.45
N GLY A 562 -9.63 11.45 2.83
CA GLY A 562 -8.81 12.61 2.51
C GLY A 562 -9.08 13.25 1.16
N ALA A 563 -10.25 13.01 0.56
CA ALA A 563 -10.66 13.76 -0.63
C ALA A 563 -10.98 15.20 -0.22
N VAL A 564 -10.37 16.20 -0.88
CA VAL A 564 -10.60 17.62 -0.60
C VAL A 564 -10.76 18.42 -1.89
N ALA A 565 -11.58 19.46 -1.84
CA ALA A 565 -11.68 20.49 -2.87
C ALA A 565 -10.88 21.72 -2.45
N ILE A 566 -10.18 22.38 -3.37
CA ILE A 566 -9.43 23.61 -3.13
C ILE A 566 -9.88 24.67 -4.13
N THR A 567 -10.19 25.87 -3.64
CA THR A 567 -10.55 27.03 -4.45
C THR A 567 -9.51 28.13 -4.23
N PRO A 568 -8.58 28.35 -5.17
CA PRO A 568 -7.55 29.39 -5.06
C PRO A 568 -8.02 30.76 -5.55
N ARG A 569 -7.46 31.83 -4.96
CA ARG A 569 -7.56 33.22 -5.42
C ARG A 569 -6.18 33.86 -5.41
N LEU A 570 -5.74 34.33 -6.57
CA LEU A 570 -4.39 34.86 -6.78
C LEU A 570 -4.33 36.37 -6.51
N PHE A 571 -3.28 36.80 -5.81
CA PHE A 571 -2.94 38.21 -5.63
C PHE A 571 -1.47 38.43 -6.03
N LEU A 572 -1.23 39.42 -6.89
CA LEU A 572 0.12 39.82 -7.30
C LEU A 572 0.50 41.13 -6.62
N SER A 573 1.69 41.16 -6.03
CA SER A 573 2.23 42.31 -5.30
C SER A 573 3.16 43.14 -6.20
N ASP A 574 2.86 44.44 -6.30
CA ASP A 574 3.81 45.43 -6.80
C ASP A 574 4.79 45.77 -5.66
N ARG A 575 5.99 45.18 -5.72
CA ARG A 575 7.02 45.37 -4.70
C ARG A 575 7.51 46.82 -4.65
N LEU A 576 7.56 47.52 -5.78
CA LEU A 576 7.98 48.92 -5.80
C LEU A 576 6.95 49.80 -5.07
N ALA A 577 5.66 49.63 -5.35
CA ALA A 577 4.60 50.34 -4.66
C ALA A 577 4.52 49.96 -3.17
N ARG A 578 4.72 48.67 -2.83
CA ARG A 578 4.70 48.16 -1.45
C ARG A 578 5.70 48.87 -0.53
N TYR A 579 6.88 49.20 -1.05
CA TYR A 579 7.94 49.85 -0.28
C TYR A 579 7.91 51.40 -0.36
N LYS A 580 6.99 51.99 -1.13
CA LYS A 580 6.78 53.45 -1.19
C LYS A 580 5.80 53.98 -0.13
N LYS A 581 4.97 53.12 0.46
CA LYS A 581 3.91 53.50 1.40
C LYS A 581 3.79 52.44 2.50
N LEU A 582 3.73 52.88 3.76
CA LEU A 582 3.73 51.96 4.91
C LEU A 582 2.33 51.49 5.30
N PHE A 583 1.34 52.41 5.32
CA PHE A 583 -0.01 52.16 5.81
C PHE A 583 -1.07 52.53 4.78
N ASN A 584 -2.12 51.72 4.68
CA ASN A 584 -3.36 52.03 3.98
C ASN A 584 -4.51 52.07 5.00
N GLY A 585 -4.82 53.27 5.50
CA GLY A 585 -5.70 53.44 6.65
C GLY A 585 -5.09 52.82 7.92
N ASN A 586 -5.85 51.98 8.63
CA ASN A 586 -5.40 51.30 9.85
C ASN A 586 -4.70 49.95 9.59
N ALA A 587 -4.37 49.64 8.33
CA ALA A 587 -3.72 48.40 7.93
C ALA A 587 -2.39 48.67 7.21
N TRP A 588 -1.53 47.66 7.12
CA TRP A 588 -0.32 47.71 6.29
C TRP A 588 -0.70 47.85 4.82
N GLU A 589 -0.02 48.75 4.10
CA GLU A 589 -0.11 48.78 2.64
C GLU A 589 0.44 47.47 2.09
N GLN A 590 -0.34 46.75 1.28
CA GLN A 590 0.10 45.49 0.67
C GLN A 590 0.50 45.66 -0.79
N ALA A 591 0.04 46.74 -1.44
CA ALA A 591 0.23 47.02 -2.86
C ALA A 591 0.07 45.77 -3.71
N ALA A 592 -1.06 45.08 -3.54
CA ALA A 592 -1.35 43.85 -4.27
C ALA A 592 -2.77 43.87 -4.80
N ASN A 593 -2.94 43.32 -6.00
CA ASN A 593 -4.21 43.28 -6.69
C ASN A 593 -4.60 41.83 -7.00
N PRO A 594 -5.91 41.51 -6.98
CA PRO A 594 -6.39 40.26 -7.55
C PRO A 594 -5.89 40.09 -8.99
N ALA A 595 -5.52 38.87 -9.37
CA ALA A 595 -5.05 38.56 -10.71
C ALA A 595 -5.72 37.29 -11.25
N GLU A 596 -5.81 37.21 -12.57
CA GLU A 596 -6.37 36.06 -13.27
C GLU A 596 -5.41 34.86 -13.25
N ILE A 597 -5.96 33.66 -13.06
CA ILE A 597 -5.16 32.43 -12.96
C ILE A 597 -4.87 31.81 -14.33
N GLU A 598 -5.85 31.85 -15.24
CA GLU A 598 -5.79 31.14 -16.52
C GLU A 598 -4.63 31.52 -17.45
N PRO A 599 -4.18 32.79 -17.54
CA PRO A 599 -3.01 33.14 -18.35
C PRO A 599 -1.74 32.38 -17.92
N HIS A 600 -1.53 32.24 -16.60
CA HIS A 600 -0.37 31.56 -16.05
C HIS A 600 -0.44 30.04 -16.27
N ILE A 601 -1.62 29.44 -16.09
CA ILE A 601 -1.87 28.03 -16.42
C ILE A 601 -1.60 27.78 -17.91
N THR A 602 -2.09 28.64 -18.79
CA THR A 602 -1.88 28.54 -20.25
C THR A 602 -0.40 28.63 -20.62
N ALA A 603 0.34 29.57 -20.01
CA ALA A 603 1.78 29.70 -20.21
C ALA A 603 2.53 28.43 -19.77
N PHE A 604 2.14 27.85 -18.63
CA PHE A 604 2.69 26.59 -18.14
C PHE A 604 2.37 25.41 -19.06
N GLU A 605 1.10 25.20 -19.46
CA GLU A 605 0.72 24.09 -20.34
C GLU A 605 1.46 24.19 -21.68
N LYS A 606 1.56 25.39 -22.27
CA LYS A 606 2.31 25.61 -23.51
C LYS A 606 3.80 25.28 -23.35
N TYR A 607 4.42 25.72 -22.25
CA TYR A 607 5.82 25.41 -21.96
C TYR A 607 6.04 23.90 -21.87
N MET A 608 5.22 23.20 -21.07
CA MET A 608 5.36 21.76 -20.88
C MET A 608 5.13 20.96 -22.15
N LEU A 609 4.14 21.32 -22.96
CA LEU A 609 3.87 20.65 -24.23
C LEU A 609 5.02 20.84 -25.22
N ASN A 610 5.64 22.01 -25.26
CA ASN A 610 6.82 22.24 -26.08
C ASN A 610 8.02 21.42 -25.59
N GLU A 611 8.29 21.43 -24.28
CA GLU A 611 9.36 20.62 -23.69
C GLU A 611 9.15 19.11 -23.93
N LEU A 612 7.90 18.64 -23.95
CA LEU A 612 7.56 17.25 -24.27
C LEU A 612 7.58 16.95 -25.79
N GLY A 613 7.72 17.95 -26.66
CA GLY A 613 7.63 17.78 -28.11
C GLY A 613 6.21 17.57 -28.64
N LEU A 614 5.19 17.90 -27.85
CA LEU A 614 3.77 17.68 -28.12
C LEU A 614 3.00 18.97 -28.47
N GLY A 615 3.66 20.14 -28.49
CA GLY A 615 3.03 21.44 -28.68
C GLY A 615 2.34 21.66 -30.03
N LEU A 616 2.61 20.81 -31.03
CA LEU A 616 1.92 20.83 -32.33
C LEU A 616 0.68 19.93 -32.35
N GLU A 617 0.64 18.90 -31.49
CA GLU A 617 -0.39 17.86 -31.49
C GLU A 617 -1.48 18.10 -30.43
N LYS A 618 -1.08 18.68 -29.30
CA LYS A 618 -1.90 18.86 -28.11
C LYS A 618 -1.99 20.34 -27.77
N LYS A 619 -3.15 20.79 -27.26
CA LYS A 619 -3.34 22.18 -26.82
C LYS A 619 -3.26 22.32 -25.31
N ARG A 620 -3.67 21.28 -24.59
CA ARG A 620 -3.72 21.24 -23.14
C ARG A 620 -2.93 20.08 -22.58
N LEU A 621 -2.32 20.29 -21.42
CA LEU A 621 -1.51 19.27 -20.75
C LEU A 621 -2.34 18.04 -20.33
N VAL A 622 -3.63 18.24 -20.03
CA VAL A 622 -4.57 17.15 -19.71
C VAL A 622 -4.73 16.15 -20.85
N GLU A 623 -4.41 16.49 -22.09
CA GLU A 623 -4.55 15.59 -23.24
C GLU A 623 -3.39 14.59 -23.39
N VAL A 624 -2.33 14.73 -22.58
CA VAL A 624 -1.19 13.81 -22.54
C VAL A 624 -1.59 12.57 -21.74
N ASP A 625 -1.40 11.36 -22.29
CA ASP A 625 -1.89 10.11 -21.68
C ASP A 625 -1.47 9.91 -20.22
N ARG A 626 -0.23 10.26 -19.87
CA ARG A 626 0.28 10.22 -18.48
C ARG A 626 -0.52 11.14 -17.56
N ILE A 627 -0.91 12.32 -18.04
CA ILE A 627 -1.69 13.30 -17.28
C ILE A 627 -3.17 12.89 -17.23
N ARG A 628 -3.71 12.29 -18.30
CA ARG A 628 -5.04 11.64 -18.25
C ARG A 628 -5.10 10.57 -17.18
N MET A 629 -4.05 9.76 -17.03
CA MET A 629 -3.94 8.79 -15.94
C MET A 629 -3.89 9.43 -14.55
N LEU A 630 -3.22 10.59 -14.38
CA LEU A 630 -3.30 11.36 -13.13
C LEU A 630 -4.72 11.83 -12.85
N PHE A 631 -5.42 12.39 -13.84
CA PHE A 631 -6.80 12.85 -13.65
C PHE A 631 -7.79 11.72 -13.40
N ALA A 632 -7.59 10.53 -13.99
CA ALA A 632 -8.35 9.34 -13.62
C ALA A 632 -8.19 9.05 -12.12
N MET A 633 -6.95 9.08 -11.59
CA MET A 633 -6.69 8.89 -10.15
C MET A 633 -7.30 9.98 -9.24
N LEU A 634 -7.45 11.20 -9.76
CA LEU A 634 -8.02 12.35 -9.03
C LEU A 634 -9.54 12.51 -9.24
N SER A 635 -10.14 11.71 -10.13
CA SER A 635 -11.57 11.74 -10.44
C SER A 635 -12.43 11.48 -9.21
N TRP A 636 -13.51 12.24 -9.08
CA TRP A 636 -14.45 12.16 -7.98
C TRP A 636 -15.85 11.79 -8.48
N PRO A 637 -16.55 10.79 -7.87
CA PRO A 637 -16.25 10.10 -6.60
C PRO A 637 -15.17 8.99 -6.69
N GLY A 638 -14.67 8.71 -7.89
CA GLY A 638 -13.73 7.64 -8.19
C GLY A 638 -14.42 6.44 -8.88
N PRO A 639 -13.67 5.42 -9.31
CA PRO A 639 -14.24 4.25 -9.98
C PRO A 639 -15.12 3.39 -9.06
N HIS A 640 -15.92 2.51 -9.65
CA HIS A 640 -16.79 1.58 -8.95
C HIS A 640 -16.01 0.76 -7.89
N PRO A 641 -16.50 0.64 -6.64
CA PRO A 641 -15.75 0.03 -5.52
C PRO A 641 -15.24 -1.39 -5.76
N SER A 642 -15.95 -2.19 -6.57
CA SER A 642 -15.53 -3.56 -6.91
C SER A 642 -14.21 -3.62 -7.69
N LEU A 643 -13.85 -2.55 -8.41
CA LEU A 643 -12.61 -2.43 -9.19
C LEU A 643 -11.44 -1.86 -8.37
N THR A 644 -11.71 -1.39 -7.14
CA THR A 644 -10.74 -0.66 -6.31
C THR A 644 -10.57 -1.24 -4.90
N ARG A 645 -11.10 -2.45 -4.62
CA ARG A 645 -10.84 -3.17 -3.37
C ARG A 645 -9.44 -3.81 -3.34
N TYR A 646 -9.02 -4.31 -2.19
CA TYR A 646 -7.85 -5.19 -2.12
C TYR A 646 -8.22 -6.60 -2.59
N LEU A 647 -7.27 -7.26 -3.26
CA LEU A 647 -7.28 -8.72 -3.43
C LEU A 647 -7.12 -9.40 -2.07
N GLN A 648 -7.81 -10.52 -1.90
CA GLN A 648 -7.86 -11.30 -0.67
C GLN A 648 -7.04 -12.59 -0.81
N ILE A 649 -6.27 -12.91 0.25
CA ILE A 649 -5.53 -14.17 0.36
C ILE A 649 -6.46 -15.33 0.75
N GLU A 650 -7.57 -14.99 1.41
CA GLU A 650 -8.64 -15.89 1.85
C GLU A 650 -9.96 -15.33 1.33
N HIS A 651 -10.27 -15.61 0.07
CA HIS A 651 -11.51 -15.22 -0.60
C HIS A 651 -12.49 -16.40 -0.60
N PRO A 652 -13.77 -16.21 -0.22
CA PRO A 652 -14.76 -17.29 -0.12
C PRO A 652 -14.88 -18.14 -1.39
N GLU A 653 -14.74 -17.50 -2.56
CA GLU A 653 -14.84 -18.22 -3.82
C GLU A 653 -13.46 -18.69 -4.33
N HIS A 654 -12.42 -17.85 -4.24
CA HIS A 654 -11.15 -18.04 -4.97
C HIS A 654 -10.07 -18.71 -4.14
N GLU A 655 -10.31 -18.95 -2.86
CA GLU A 655 -9.30 -19.25 -1.84
C GLU A 655 -8.25 -18.14 -1.80
N ASN A 656 -7.37 -17.98 -2.79
CA ASN A 656 -6.37 -16.93 -2.90
C ASN A 656 -6.41 -16.22 -4.27
N GLU A 657 -6.83 -14.95 -4.31
CA GLU A 657 -6.97 -14.16 -5.55
C GLU A 657 -5.61 -13.81 -6.20
N TYR A 658 -4.50 -13.90 -5.46
CA TYR A 658 -3.15 -13.64 -6.00
C TYR A 658 -2.53 -14.84 -6.72
N LYS A 659 -3.13 -16.03 -6.60
CA LYS A 659 -2.56 -17.32 -7.03
C LYS A 659 -2.10 -17.32 -8.49
N GLU A 660 -2.91 -16.78 -9.40
CA GLU A 660 -2.59 -16.75 -10.83
C GLU A 660 -1.81 -15.51 -11.26
N ARG A 661 -1.39 -14.66 -10.30
CA ARG A 661 -0.63 -13.42 -10.55
C ARG A 661 -1.31 -12.48 -11.56
N PRO A 662 -2.62 -12.17 -11.41
CA PRO A 662 -3.27 -11.24 -12.31
C PRO A 662 -2.56 -9.87 -12.25
N VAL A 663 -2.44 -9.25 -13.42
CA VAL A 663 -1.74 -7.97 -13.62
C VAL A 663 -2.73 -6.83 -13.43
N LEU A 664 -2.36 -5.84 -12.61
CA LEU A 664 -3.20 -4.66 -12.37
C LEU A 664 -3.30 -3.83 -13.66
N PRO A 665 -4.51 -3.51 -14.18
CA PRO A 665 -4.66 -2.60 -15.30
C PRO A 665 -4.26 -1.17 -14.93
N GLY A 666 -3.92 -0.33 -15.92
CA GLY A 666 -3.62 1.08 -15.73
C GLY A 666 -4.87 1.93 -15.42
N PRO A 667 -4.71 3.19 -14.96
CA PRO A 667 -5.83 4.01 -14.48
C PRO A 667 -6.97 4.21 -15.49
N LEU A 668 -6.65 4.47 -16.76
CA LEU A 668 -7.67 4.69 -17.80
C LEU A 668 -8.51 3.44 -18.10
N ALA A 669 -7.90 2.25 -18.05
CA ALA A 669 -8.65 1.00 -18.24
C ALA A 669 -9.58 0.70 -17.06
N VAL A 670 -9.23 1.13 -15.85
CA VAL A 670 -10.13 1.04 -14.69
C VAL A 670 -11.29 2.02 -14.82
N GLU A 671 -11.05 3.25 -15.28
CA GLU A 671 -12.10 4.24 -15.53
C GLU A 671 -13.09 3.74 -16.60
N GLU A 672 -12.57 3.22 -17.72
CA GLU A 672 -13.38 2.62 -18.80
C GLU A 672 -14.22 1.43 -18.29
N ALA A 673 -13.60 0.51 -17.55
CA ALA A 673 -14.32 -0.61 -16.95
C ALA A 673 -15.39 -0.16 -15.94
N SER A 674 -15.15 0.92 -15.22
CA SER A 674 -16.13 1.50 -14.30
C SER A 674 -17.33 2.08 -15.05
N GLN A 675 -17.09 2.82 -16.14
CA GLN A 675 -18.16 3.39 -16.97
C GLN A 675 -19.02 2.28 -17.60
N ALA A 676 -18.44 1.14 -17.95
CA ALA A 676 -19.18 -0.01 -18.46
C ALA A 676 -20.04 -0.72 -17.39
N LEU A 677 -19.73 -0.54 -16.10
CA LEU A 677 -20.54 -1.06 -14.99
C LEU A 677 -21.66 -0.10 -14.57
N GLU A 678 -21.52 1.19 -14.86
CA GLU A 678 -22.59 2.16 -14.65
C GLU A 678 -23.70 1.92 -15.68
N PRO A 679 -24.98 1.86 -15.27
CA PRO A 679 -26.07 1.74 -16.23
C PRO A 679 -26.01 2.92 -17.19
N SER A 680 -26.01 2.65 -18.50
CA SER A 680 -25.95 3.69 -19.53
C SER A 680 -26.91 4.84 -19.20
N PRO A 681 -26.47 6.11 -19.27
CA PRO A 681 -27.39 7.22 -19.12
C PRO A 681 -28.45 7.10 -20.21
N VAL A 682 -29.72 7.04 -19.80
CA VAL A 682 -30.85 7.23 -20.72
C VAL A 682 -30.59 8.55 -21.44
N PRO A 683 -30.55 8.58 -22.79
CA PRO A 683 -30.26 9.80 -23.53
C PRO A 683 -31.21 10.90 -23.10
N THR A 684 -30.64 12.01 -22.64
CA THR A 684 -31.38 13.22 -22.29
C THR A 684 -31.84 13.87 -23.60
N GLU A 685 -33.03 13.53 -24.08
CA GLU A 685 -33.76 14.45 -24.96
C GLU A 685 -34.02 15.73 -24.15
N LEU A 686 -33.75 16.88 -24.77
CA LEU A 686 -34.19 18.21 -24.32
C LEU A 686 -35.66 18.12 -23.84
N PRO A 687 -36.06 18.88 -22.81
CA PRO A 687 -37.39 18.77 -22.23
C PRO A 687 -38.44 19.10 -23.28
N ARG A 688 -38.95 18.06 -23.95
CA ARG A 688 -40.33 18.04 -24.40
C ARG A 688 -41.17 17.96 -23.13
N GLU A 689 -42.22 18.77 -23.15
CA GLU A 689 -43.18 18.98 -22.07
C GLU A 689 -43.39 17.73 -21.22
N ALA A 690 -43.38 17.95 -19.90
CA ALA A 690 -43.48 16.93 -18.88
C ALA A 690 -44.38 15.75 -19.28
N PRO A 691 -43.83 14.52 -19.41
CA PRO A 691 -44.65 13.33 -19.41
C PRO A 691 -45.30 13.25 -18.03
N GLN A 692 -46.62 13.29 -18.01
CA GLN A 692 -47.44 13.07 -16.83
C GLN A 692 -46.91 11.88 -16.02
N GLU A 693 -46.71 12.11 -14.73
CA GLU A 693 -46.44 11.08 -13.73
C GLU A 693 -47.40 9.90 -13.94
N ALA A 694 -46.85 8.69 -14.03
CA ALA A 694 -47.64 7.50 -13.75
C ALA A 694 -48.07 7.57 -12.28
N LEU A 695 -49.33 7.96 -12.06
CA LEU A 695 -50.06 7.86 -10.80
C LEU A 695 -49.98 6.42 -10.28
N GLN A 696 -49.01 6.12 -9.43
CA GLN A 696 -49.16 5.01 -8.48
C GLN A 696 -49.99 5.54 -7.32
N ASP A 697 -51.23 5.06 -7.23
CA ASP A 697 -52.15 5.40 -6.15
C ASP A 697 -51.59 4.96 -4.79
N TYR A 698 -51.78 5.79 -3.78
CA TYR A 698 -51.48 5.41 -2.40
C TYR A 698 -52.40 4.27 -1.97
N GLN A 699 -51.79 3.19 -1.48
CA GLN A 699 -52.49 2.14 -0.76
C GLN A 699 -52.61 2.53 0.72
N LYS A 700 -53.68 2.08 1.37
CA LYS A 700 -53.84 2.20 2.82
C LYS A 700 -53.59 0.84 3.46
N GLY A 701 -53.05 0.83 4.66
CA GLY A 701 -52.78 -0.39 5.41
C GLY A 701 -52.55 -0.14 6.88
N VAL A 702 -52.34 -1.22 7.62
CA VAL A 702 -52.10 -1.21 9.06
C VAL A 702 -50.74 -1.82 9.35
N VAL A 703 -49.94 -1.15 10.16
CA VAL A 703 -48.61 -1.65 10.58
C VAL A 703 -48.81 -2.87 11.47
N LYS A 704 -48.29 -4.03 11.07
CA LYS A 704 -48.37 -5.26 11.87
C LYS A 704 -47.28 -5.34 12.92
N MET A 705 -46.08 -4.91 12.53
CA MET A 705 -44.93 -4.88 13.41
C MET A 705 -43.90 -3.87 12.89
N PHE A 706 -43.24 -3.19 13.81
CA PHE A 706 -42.15 -2.27 13.51
C PHE A 706 -41.24 -2.19 14.74
N GLY A 707 -39.92 -2.37 14.56
CA GLY A 707 -38.94 -2.24 15.64
C GLY A 707 -38.94 -3.35 16.71
N LEU A 708 -39.04 -4.63 16.31
CA LEU A 708 -38.92 -5.78 17.23
C LEU A 708 -37.52 -6.44 17.14
N GLY A 709 -36.90 -6.74 18.29
CA GLY A 709 -35.60 -7.41 18.38
C GLY A 709 -34.39 -6.46 18.36
N SER A 710 -33.20 -6.99 18.04
CA SER A 710 -31.93 -6.23 18.02
C SER A 710 -31.74 -5.35 16.77
N MET A 711 -32.74 -5.24 15.90
CA MET A 711 -32.75 -4.39 14.70
C MET A 711 -34.00 -3.49 14.77
N GLN A 712 -33.82 -2.20 15.05
CA GLN A 712 -34.91 -1.28 15.41
C GLN A 712 -35.56 -0.55 14.20
N ASP A 713 -35.12 -0.82 12.97
CA ASP A 713 -35.27 0.13 11.86
C ASP A 713 -36.24 -0.31 10.74
N PHE A 714 -36.91 -1.45 10.88
CA PHE A 714 -37.84 -1.98 9.87
C PHE A 714 -39.11 -2.61 10.45
N GLY A 715 -40.07 -2.89 9.58
CA GLY A 715 -41.34 -3.54 9.90
C GLY A 715 -42.12 -4.02 8.67
N PHE A 716 -43.38 -4.39 8.91
CA PHE A 716 -44.30 -4.88 7.89
C PHE A 716 -45.67 -4.22 8.00
N ILE A 717 -46.24 -3.85 6.86
CA ILE A 717 -47.57 -3.26 6.71
C ILE A 717 -48.49 -4.28 6.02
N GLN A 718 -49.69 -4.48 6.56
CA GLN A 718 -50.76 -5.21 5.88
C GLN A 718 -51.56 -4.21 5.04
N PRO A 719 -51.56 -4.31 3.70
CA PRO A 719 -52.45 -3.53 2.84
C PRO A 719 -53.91 -3.84 3.16
N LYS A 720 -54.79 -2.84 3.02
CA LYS A 720 -56.24 -2.99 3.26
C LYS A 720 -56.89 -3.97 2.26
N ASP A 721 -56.37 -4.01 1.03
CA ASP A 721 -56.96 -4.75 -0.10
C ASP A 721 -55.94 -5.72 -0.74
N GLY A 722 -55.21 -6.51 0.06
CA GLY A 722 -54.37 -7.58 -0.48
C GLY A 722 -53.44 -8.29 0.50
N ASP A 723 -53.02 -9.50 0.09
CA ASP A 723 -51.81 -10.20 0.53
C ASP A 723 -50.81 -10.19 -0.64
N PRO A 724 -49.48 -10.09 -0.41
CA PRO A 724 -48.75 -10.30 0.85
C PRO A 724 -48.44 -9.03 1.67
N LEU A 725 -47.90 -9.23 2.88
CA LEU A 725 -47.32 -8.16 3.71
C LEU A 725 -46.27 -7.35 2.94
N VAL A 726 -46.31 -6.03 3.11
CA VAL A 726 -45.40 -5.09 2.46
C VAL A 726 -44.31 -4.67 3.45
N PHE A 727 -43.06 -4.84 3.06
CA PHE A 727 -41.90 -4.48 3.87
C PHE A 727 -41.75 -2.95 3.97
N VAL A 728 -41.43 -2.41 5.14
CA VAL A 728 -41.16 -0.98 5.33
C VAL A 728 -39.89 -0.77 6.15
N HIS A 729 -39.04 0.16 5.71
CA HIS A 729 -37.85 0.61 6.44
C HIS A 729 -38.04 2.06 6.90
N GLN A 730 -37.44 2.45 8.03
CA GLN A 730 -37.57 3.80 8.60
C GLN A 730 -37.22 4.94 7.62
N TYR A 731 -36.32 4.68 6.66
CA TYR A 731 -35.90 5.64 5.64
C TYR A 731 -37.04 6.03 4.68
N HIS A 732 -38.06 5.19 4.57
CA HIS A 732 -39.21 5.41 3.70
C HIS A 732 -40.37 6.12 4.37
N LEU A 733 -40.23 6.50 5.66
CA LEU A 733 -41.22 7.29 6.37
C LEU A 733 -41.18 8.75 5.89
N ALA A 734 -42.36 9.29 5.61
CA ALA A 734 -42.58 10.66 5.17
C ALA A 734 -43.53 11.39 6.13
N GLY A 735 -43.71 12.70 5.93
CA GLY A 735 -44.62 13.50 6.76
C GLY A 735 -44.16 13.72 8.21
N GLY A 736 -42.85 13.56 8.49
CA GLY A 736 -42.25 13.84 9.80
C GLY A 736 -42.28 12.70 10.81
N ALA A 737 -42.80 11.52 10.44
CA ALA A 737 -42.74 10.34 11.28
C ALA A 737 -41.31 9.77 11.34
N LYS A 738 -40.80 9.51 12.55
CA LYS A 738 -39.47 8.89 12.78
C LYS A 738 -39.52 7.40 13.08
N THR A 739 -40.70 6.87 13.41
CA THR A 739 -40.96 5.46 13.71
C THR A 739 -42.43 5.16 13.43
N LEU A 740 -42.76 3.88 13.29
CA LEU A 740 -44.13 3.38 13.28
C LEU A 740 -44.38 2.55 14.55
N LYS A 741 -45.65 2.39 14.94
CA LYS A 741 -46.10 1.46 15.98
C LYS A 741 -47.00 0.40 15.36
N ALA A 742 -47.09 -0.76 16.00
CA ALA A 742 -48.12 -1.74 15.65
C ALA A 742 -49.51 -1.07 15.74
N ASP A 743 -50.38 -1.41 14.80
CA ASP A 743 -51.73 -0.89 14.60
C ASP A 743 -51.85 0.56 14.07
N ASP A 744 -50.73 1.23 13.76
CA ASP A 744 -50.78 2.52 13.07
C ASP A 744 -51.43 2.36 11.68
N SER A 745 -52.43 3.20 11.40
CA SER A 745 -53.00 3.34 10.06
C SER A 745 -52.06 4.19 9.20
N VAL A 746 -51.64 3.67 8.06
CA VAL A 746 -50.69 4.33 7.15
C VAL A 746 -51.21 4.36 5.72
N GLN A 747 -50.77 5.36 4.97
CA GLN A 747 -50.84 5.35 3.51
C GLN A 747 -49.43 5.31 2.91
N PHE A 748 -49.24 4.54 1.86
CA PHE A 748 -47.94 4.29 1.25
C PHE A 748 -48.07 3.92 -0.21
N LYS A 749 -46.98 4.04 -0.96
CA LYS A 749 -46.86 3.49 -2.31
C LYS A 749 -46.05 2.20 -2.27
N VAL A 750 -46.25 1.31 -3.24
CA VAL A 750 -45.59 0.00 -3.28
C VAL A 750 -44.67 -0.09 -4.49
N GLU A 751 -43.42 -0.45 -4.24
CA GLU A 751 -42.42 -0.79 -5.26
C GLU A 751 -41.88 -2.21 -5.06
N LYS A 752 -41.09 -2.71 -6.01
CA LYS A 752 -40.46 -4.02 -5.92
C LYS A 752 -39.10 -3.90 -5.22
N GLY A 753 -38.99 -4.37 -3.98
CA GLY A 753 -37.77 -4.35 -3.17
C GLY A 753 -37.03 -5.69 -3.12
N LEU A 754 -35.88 -5.69 -2.45
CA LEU A 754 -35.01 -6.87 -2.27
C LEU A 754 -35.68 -8.05 -1.54
N PHE A 755 -36.67 -7.76 -0.67
CA PHE A 755 -37.37 -8.74 0.16
C PHE A 755 -38.83 -8.98 -0.28
N GLY A 756 -39.22 -8.54 -1.48
CA GLY A 756 -40.59 -8.55 -1.97
C GLY A 756 -41.18 -7.13 -2.10
N PRO A 757 -42.52 -6.99 -2.10
CA PRO A 757 -43.17 -5.68 -2.15
C PRO A 757 -42.71 -4.78 -1.00
N GLN A 758 -42.27 -3.57 -1.31
CA GLN A 758 -41.70 -2.60 -0.37
C GLN A 758 -42.49 -1.29 -0.39
N ALA A 759 -42.79 -0.78 0.80
CA ALA A 759 -43.51 0.47 0.98
C ALA A 759 -42.55 1.66 0.95
N PHE A 760 -42.90 2.69 0.16
CA PHE A 760 -42.21 3.98 0.14
C PHE A 760 -43.19 5.15 0.26
N ASP A 761 -42.67 6.31 0.68
CA ASP A 761 -43.47 7.51 1.03
C ASP A 761 -44.59 7.19 2.03
N VAL A 762 -44.24 6.50 3.11
CA VAL A 762 -45.16 6.00 4.13
C VAL A 762 -45.53 7.12 5.08
N ARG A 763 -46.83 7.43 5.18
CA ARG A 763 -47.36 8.50 6.03
C ARG A 763 -48.37 7.94 7.02
N VAL A 764 -48.20 8.26 8.29
CA VAL A 764 -49.17 7.91 9.35
C VAL A 764 -50.42 8.75 9.16
N LEU A 765 -51.56 8.07 9.01
CA LEU A 765 -52.88 8.69 8.98
C LEU A 765 -53.26 8.97 10.44
N LYS A 766 -53.30 10.26 10.84
CA LYS A 766 -53.77 10.65 12.17
C LYS A 766 -55.21 10.15 12.37
N GLY A 767 -55.38 9.12 13.21
CA GLY A 767 -56.67 8.70 13.74
C GLY A 767 -57.18 9.74 14.73
N GLY A 768 -58.47 10.09 14.62
CA GLY A 768 -59.14 11.05 15.49
C GLY A 768 -59.13 10.63 16.96
N GLN A 769 -59.29 11.63 17.83
CA GLN A 769 -59.52 11.47 19.26
C GLN A 769 -60.67 10.49 19.54
N ALA A 770 -60.38 9.40 20.27
CA ALA A 770 -61.13 8.89 21.41
C ALA A 770 -60.30 7.78 22.08
#